data_AF-F9WDW7-F1
#
_entry.id   AF-F9WDW7-F1
#
_cell.length_a   1.000
_cell.length_b   1.000
_cell.length_c   1.000
_cell.angle_alpha   90.00
_cell.angle_beta   90.00
_cell.angle_gamma   90.00
#
_symmetry.space_group_name_H-M   'P 1'
#
loop_
_entity.id
_entity.type
_entity.pdbx_description
1 polymer ?
#
loop_
_entity_poly.entity_id
_entity_poly.type
_entity_poly.pdbx_seq_one_letter_code
_entity_poly.pdbx_strand_id
1 'polypeptide(L)'
;MGTPQHVSVMAMLPPLWLMCVLWGFATVTGEDCKDNVTVHVYNLLYSKKIPPSIYVPIIAGFNASVHAGRKKLPAGVNFTFVHPPSPELGVTPEWLSGNVKRLSQRDIPIVVGPAGTSVIPTFLPVLNEHNAVAFSPFTGSSTLRVWNKNLYFITASPTAELLALLRYAVTQLRLERLGFMYLQGISFGDEEYRLTVNALSNIGRELCGLFTVKSSIDGAAPDAEFNAAWEQFAETRPQGVIVFAPSIKDVIKFLRRVLSDSRTREMHILSTAALELVIEMAWRMSVIDGVSTLKLGGVFITGVNPIANDTDYYAIRRFQTEVVNYITAIGTSHGHNFSKTDLFLHNDVSGELAVYGWLIGEVLWRALQTPEWLSSRKAFMESLYKQRRYIIDDLVIGDFGGECKAMAREHGAACECNQGGTVVYMKRVEDGHRLFPLKDGSLTLASSRCYRDMPQLYAPLSGVYVSLENNAIATRATAAFTDGASALTGRGQLGHGDRFFLHRLTSPAGGAVRALEKEMSERAVTAVFGVVDDAMLSMSNVVFIDPVTLSPRPKVARRNVFYLSPTLEQQLMLITEHIIPKEKSTVCAIIRSSNNARAIRYMVRRVVEIFNRSLDTTVTLRDGDRVSGWLPPAGDVLLIGLAASDIEPLASHLDKHPGVRVFVPFFDFALLYDNIISAFKGRPGAERLLFATNLPHWAEENAMSETVRGFHRAVPDKSKWTPLALLGFATGRAIQSLLSRMGNVTSETLMNSIFTQSVITADDMQYGPFNEECDTWDVASYLNTEDCIVNYGAARIALWSVARVFDPTVPPVLTEAVLSLGNFDLNAYDLSGWMLAVVGSVPLILILLLIALLVVLVRVIFRDSRDNHCAPKEPSDPVTLIFTDIESSTALWAAHPELMPDAVEAHHQLIRSLIVRYGCYEVKTVGDSFMIACRSPLAAVQLAGDLQRCFLHHDWGTTALDDSYREFELQKAEEDVEYKPPTAHLDPCVYRELWNGLRVRVGIHTGLCDIRLDEVTKGYDYYGRTSNMAERTESIANGGQVLLTRAAYLALSTVEREHVSVTSLGAIALRGVPDPVKMYQLEAVPGRKFAALRVDLEVEECHALNESVCSRVSDQSELGPTEQHINDTLGVLLGVFNLAQRQKLLKSLCERWGVPLPRKSPGVWDEAFGRRVRRMIALRVGRVADVGMGNSVDSNAIRFIDISPLARGAGDCPVDFEEGASAAE
;
A
#
# COMPACT_ATOMS: atom_id res chain seq x y z
N MET A 1 -25.39 -10.28 58.48
CA MET A 1 -24.35 -11.06 59.19
C MET A 1 -23.02 -10.54 58.69
N GLY A 2 -22.05 -10.10 59.50
CA GLY A 2 -21.99 -10.11 60.96
C GLY A 2 -20.54 -10.05 61.42
N THR A 3 -19.92 -8.87 61.37
CA THR A 3 -18.73 -8.55 62.19
C THR A 3 -19.16 -8.51 63.67
N PRO A 4 -18.28 -8.75 64.67
CA PRO A 4 -17.40 -7.66 65.15
C PRO A 4 -16.11 -8.04 65.95
N GLN A 5 -15.41 -6.98 66.39
CA GLN A 5 -14.60 -6.86 67.65
C GLN A 5 -13.20 -7.55 67.71
N HIS A 6 -12.16 -6.99 68.37
CA HIS A 6 -12.04 -5.93 69.41
C HIS A 6 -10.80 -5.00 69.19
N VAL A 7 -10.92 -3.66 69.37
CA VAL A 7 -10.33 -2.79 70.47
C VAL A 7 -8.77 -2.73 70.50
N SER A 8 -8.02 -1.62 70.35
CA SER A 8 -8.11 -0.16 70.67
C SER A 8 -7.34 0.24 71.96
N VAL A 9 -6.60 1.39 71.91
CA VAL A 9 -6.39 2.45 72.96
C VAL A 9 -4.96 3.07 73.03
N MET A 10 -4.95 4.42 72.88
CA MET A 10 -4.03 5.48 73.39
C MET A 10 -2.50 5.57 73.13
N ALA A 11 -2.15 6.61 72.35
CA ALA A 11 -1.42 7.83 72.75
C ALA A 11 0.08 7.81 73.17
N MET A 12 0.89 8.57 72.41
CA MET A 12 1.90 9.52 72.94
C MET A 12 2.23 10.61 71.91
N LEU A 13 2.33 11.86 72.40
CA LEU A 13 2.99 13.04 71.78
C LEU A 13 4.30 13.27 72.58
N PRO A 14 5.35 13.97 72.09
CA PRO A 14 5.26 15.36 71.60
C PRO A 14 6.27 15.68 70.43
N PRO A 15 6.86 16.89 70.26
CA PRO A 15 6.50 17.76 69.14
C PRO A 15 7.72 18.19 68.29
N LEU A 16 7.62 19.36 67.63
CA LEU A 16 8.63 20.02 66.77
C LEU A 16 8.81 19.36 65.39
N TRP A 17 7.98 19.79 64.44
CA TRP A 17 8.41 20.46 63.19
C TRP A 17 7.26 21.24 62.52
N LEU A 18 6.27 21.68 63.32
CA LEU A 18 5.07 22.42 62.89
C LEU A 18 5.16 23.93 63.18
N MET A 19 6.37 24.50 63.12
CA MET A 19 6.68 25.88 63.55
C MET A 19 7.68 26.61 62.63
N CYS A 20 7.77 26.24 61.35
CA CYS A 20 8.62 26.91 60.35
C CYS A 20 7.96 27.23 59.00
N VAL A 21 6.64 27.04 58.82
CA VAL A 21 5.94 27.32 57.54
C VAL A 21 4.73 28.25 57.72
N LEU A 22 4.75 29.10 58.76
CA LEU A 22 3.75 30.17 58.95
C LEU A 22 4.32 31.59 59.02
N TRP A 23 5.65 31.74 59.02
CA TRP A 23 6.34 33.02 58.79
C TRP A 23 7.17 32.87 57.51
N GLY A 24 6.66 33.44 56.42
CA GLY A 24 7.10 33.11 55.05
C GLY A 24 6.15 33.59 53.95
N PHE A 25 4.94 34.06 54.30
CA PHE A 25 4.21 35.05 53.50
C PHE A 25 4.90 36.43 53.63
N ALA A 26 6.17 36.49 53.19
CA ALA A 26 6.83 37.73 52.88
C ALA A 26 6.36 38.16 51.49
N THR A 27 5.76 39.34 51.43
CA THR A 27 5.44 40.02 50.18
C THR A 27 6.70 40.23 49.35
N VAL A 28 6.77 39.53 48.22
CA VAL A 28 7.37 39.99 46.98
C VAL A 28 6.17 40.06 46.02
N THR A 29 5.52 41.19 45.72
CA THR A 29 6.03 42.56 45.51
C THR A 29 7.36 42.59 44.77
N GLY A 30 7.37 41.95 43.60
CA GLY A 30 7.37 42.76 42.38
C GLY A 30 5.93 42.75 41.81
N GLU A 31 5.38 43.78 41.17
CA GLU A 31 6.03 45.00 40.65
C GLU A 31 7.42 44.74 40.05
N ASP A 32 7.43 43.92 39.01
CA ASP A 32 8.27 44.18 37.84
C ASP A 32 7.46 43.84 36.59
N CYS A 33 6.68 44.85 36.18
CA CYS A 33 6.06 45.09 34.88
C CYS A 33 5.23 44.00 34.16
N LYS A 34 3.96 44.35 33.89
CA LYS A 34 3.32 44.03 32.61
C LYS A 34 3.97 44.87 31.49
N ASP A 35 5.20 44.54 31.12
CA ASP A 35 5.89 45.24 30.05
C ASP A 35 5.25 44.89 28.69
N ASN A 36 4.90 45.93 27.94
CA ASN A 36 4.33 45.75 26.61
C ASN A 36 5.38 45.16 25.65
N VAL A 37 5.10 44.02 25.04
CA VAL A 37 5.93 43.42 23.99
C VAL A 37 5.52 44.00 22.65
N THR A 38 6.47 44.53 21.87
CA THR A 38 6.19 45.02 20.52
C THR A 38 6.64 44.01 19.46
N VAL A 39 5.68 43.56 18.65
CA VAL A 39 5.93 42.77 17.44
C VAL A 39 6.15 43.73 16.28
N HIS A 40 7.28 43.60 15.58
CA HIS A 40 7.63 44.38 14.41
C HIS A 40 7.55 43.50 13.17
N VAL A 41 6.55 43.75 12.32
CA VAL A 41 6.36 42.98 11.09
C VAL A 41 6.90 43.75 9.89
N TYR A 42 7.98 43.21 9.34
CA TYR A 42 8.66 43.70 8.15
C TYR A 42 8.08 43.02 6.91
N ASN A 43 7.50 43.80 6.00
CA ASN A 43 6.91 43.25 4.78
C ASN A 43 7.95 43.21 3.64
N LEU A 44 8.44 42.01 3.31
CA LEU A 44 9.44 41.72 2.28
C LEU A 44 8.84 40.97 1.07
N LEU A 45 7.52 41.00 0.89
CA LEU A 45 6.86 40.48 -0.32
C LEU A 45 7.12 41.37 -1.55
N TYR A 46 7.56 42.62 -1.35
CA TYR A 46 7.96 43.55 -2.41
C TYR A 46 9.32 43.14 -3.02
N SER A 47 9.38 42.96 -4.34
CA SER A 47 10.61 42.70 -5.07
C SER A 47 10.54 43.28 -6.47
N LYS A 48 11.60 43.95 -6.93
CA LYS A 48 11.72 44.49 -8.30
C LYS A 48 11.60 43.40 -9.38
N LYS A 49 11.88 42.14 -9.03
CA LYS A 49 11.77 40.98 -9.94
C LYS A 49 10.37 40.32 -9.95
N ILE A 50 9.41 40.84 -9.19
CA ILE A 50 8.07 40.26 -9.04
C ILE A 50 7.01 41.31 -9.43
N PRO A 51 6.10 41.01 -10.39
CA PRO A 51 5.05 41.93 -10.80
C PRO A 51 4.13 42.39 -9.64
N PRO A 52 3.63 43.64 -9.66
CA PRO A 52 2.65 44.13 -8.68
C PRO A 52 1.37 43.29 -8.59
N SER A 53 0.99 42.60 -9.67
CA SER A 53 -0.14 41.66 -9.68
C SER A 53 0.02 40.46 -8.73
N ILE A 54 1.25 40.10 -8.35
CA ILE A 54 1.51 39.04 -7.37
C ILE A 54 1.40 39.57 -5.94
N TYR A 55 2.19 40.60 -5.59
CA TYR A 55 2.34 40.97 -4.19
C TYR A 55 1.21 41.87 -3.67
N VAL A 56 0.54 42.67 -4.51
CA VAL A 56 -0.53 43.57 -4.04
C VAL A 56 -1.73 42.80 -3.46
N PRO A 57 -2.27 41.74 -4.11
CA PRO A 57 -3.36 40.97 -3.53
C PRO A 57 -2.97 40.26 -2.21
N ILE A 58 -1.78 39.66 -2.15
CA ILE A 58 -1.27 38.99 -0.94
C ILE A 58 -1.23 39.98 0.24
N ILE A 59 -0.72 41.20 0.00
CA ILE A 59 -0.63 42.23 1.04
C ILE A 59 -2.01 42.74 1.45
N ALA A 60 -2.95 42.87 0.51
CA ALA A 60 -4.34 43.26 0.82
C ALA A 60 -5.03 42.23 1.72
N GLY A 61 -4.94 40.93 1.38
CA GLY A 61 -5.49 39.84 2.20
C GLY A 61 -4.84 39.74 3.58
N PHE A 62 -3.51 39.89 3.64
CA PHE A 62 -2.78 39.91 4.91
C PHE A 62 -3.26 41.06 5.81
N ASN A 63 -3.34 42.28 5.27
CA ASN A 63 -3.81 43.44 6.03
C ASN A 63 -5.28 43.32 6.46
N ALA A 64 -6.12 42.61 5.70
CA ALA A 64 -7.50 42.34 6.09
C ALA A 64 -7.59 41.39 7.30
N SER A 65 -6.87 40.26 7.28
CA SER A 65 -6.75 39.40 8.47
C SER A 65 -6.15 40.17 9.65
N VAL A 66 -5.15 41.04 9.41
CA VAL A 66 -4.58 41.91 10.46
C VAL A 66 -5.63 42.80 11.11
N HIS A 67 -6.45 43.47 10.29
CA HIS A 67 -7.47 44.39 10.78
C HIS A 67 -8.53 43.67 11.62
N ALA A 68 -8.96 42.48 11.21
CA ALA A 68 -9.86 41.63 11.99
C ALA A 68 -9.18 41.02 13.24
N GLY A 69 -7.89 40.67 13.13
CA GLY A 69 -7.08 39.98 14.14
C GLY A 69 -6.61 40.86 15.30
N ARG A 70 -6.45 42.17 15.11
CA ARG A 70 -5.97 43.11 16.16
C ARG A 70 -6.77 43.04 17.47
N LYS A 71 -8.08 42.78 17.42
CA LYS A 71 -8.94 42.64 18.61
C LYS A 71 -8.79 41.29 19.33
N LYS A 72 -8.09 40.33 18.73
CA LYS A 72 -7.89 38.94 19.20
C LYS A 72 -6.53 38.73 19.89
N LEU A 73 -5.70 39.79 20.03
CA LEU A 73 -4.39 39.74 20.68
C LEU A 73 -4.48 39.81 22.22
N PRO A 74 -3.55 39.18 22.96
CA PRO A 74 -3.45 39.34 24.41
C PRO A 74 -3.17 40.79 24.84
N ALA A 75 -3.69 41.18 26.00
CA ALA A 75 -3.42 42.49 26.58
C ALA A 75 -1.92 42.66 26.88
N GLY A 76 -1.31 43.73 26.35
CA GLY A 76 0.13 44.00 26.45
C GLY A 76 0.96 43.61 25.21
N VAL A 77 0.34 43.05 24.17
CA VAL A 77 1.02 42.79 22.88
C VAL A 77 0.70 43.91 21.89
N ASN A 78 1.68 44.74 21.58
CA ASN A 78 1.59 45.78 20.55
C ASN A 78 2.09 45.25 19.21
N PHE A 79 1.45 45.68 18.11
CA PHE A 79 1.77 45.19 16.77
C PHE A 79 2.04 46.36 15.82
N THR A 80 3.26 46.42 15.28
CA THR A 80 3.70 47.49 14.37
C THR A 80 4.06 46.93 13.00
N PHE A 81 3.66 47.63 11.95
CA PHE A 81 4.08 47.35 10.58
C PHE A 81 5.25 48.24 10.21
N VAL A 82 6.29 47.64 9.64
CA VAL A 82 7.43 48.37 9.07
C VAL A 82 7.43 48.15 7.56
N HIS A 83 7.13 49.21 6.82
CA HIS A 83 7.17 49.23 5.36
C HIS A 83 8.57 49.65 4.86
N PRO A 84 9.01 49.15 3.69
CA PRO A 84 10.21 49.65 3.05
C PRO A 84 10.11 51.14 2.68
N PRO A 85 11.24 51.88 2.64
CA PRO A 85 11.24 53.32 2.37
C PRO A 85 10.81 53.68 0.93
N SER A 86 10.94 52.77 -0.03
CA SER A 86 10.22 52.84 -1.31
C SER A 86 10.01 51.45 -1.91
N PRO A 87 9.02 51.27 -2.82
CA PRO A 87 8.85 50.04 -3.59
C PRO A 87 10.01 49.77 -4.58
N GLU A 88 10.75 50.80 -4.97
CA GLU A 88 11.71 50.76 -6.10
C GLU A 88 13.15 50.45 -5.67
N LEU A 89 13.54 50.84 -4.46
CA LEU A 89 14.89 50.60 -3.92
C LEU A 89 15.11 49.16 -3.43
N GLY A 90 14.02 48.43 -3.17
CA GLY A 90 14.05 47.07 -2.64
C GLY A 90 14.44 47.01 -1.15
N VAL A 91 14.00 45.96 -0.45
CA VAL A 91 14.56 45.62 0.85
C VAL A 91 15.87 44.87 0.62
N THR A 92 16.95 45.29 1.27
CA THR A 92 18.23 44.57 1.28
C THR A 92 18.49 43.92 2.65
N PRO A 93 19.38 42.92 2.75
CA PRO A 93 19.79 42.34 4.02
C PRO A 93 20.35 43.39 5.00
N GLU A 94 21.07 44.40 4.49
CA GLU A 94 21.64 45.50 5.27
C GLU A 94 20.54 46.41 5.85
N TRP A 95 19.48 46.69 5.08
CA TRP A 95 18.32 47.45 5.57
C TRP A 95 17.63 46.70 6.70
N LEU A 96 17.43 45.38 6.57
CA LEU A 96 16.81 44.57 7.62
C LEU A 96 17.71 44.54 8.87
N SER A 97 19.00 44.23 8.72
CA SER A 97 19.97 44.20 9.83
C SER A 97 20.03 45.57 10.54
N GLY A 98 20.07 46.67 9.78
CA GLY A 98 20.11 48.03 10.32
C GLY A 98 18.85 48.46 11.09
N ASN A 99 17.67 47.95 10.72
CA ASN A 99 16.44 48.19 11.48
C ASN A 99 16.33 47.27 12.70
N VAL A 100 16.64 45.98 12.56
CA VAL A 100 16.52 45.00 13.66
C VAL A 100 17.57 45.24 14.75
N LYS A 101 18.73 45.81 14.42
CA LYS A 101 19.75 46.28 15.40
C LYS A 101 19.30 47.47 16.25
N ARG A 102 18.23 48.18 15.87
CA ARG A 102 17.66 49.31 16.65
C ARG A 102 16.54 48.87 17.60
N LEU A 103 16.05 47.65 17.47
CA LEU A 103 15.01 47.08 18.32
C LEU A 103 15.57 46.60 19.66
N SER A 104 14.78 46.66 20.74
CA SER A 104 15.15 46.06 22.02
C SER A 104 15.20 44.53 21.93
N GLN A 105 15.85 43.86 22.89
CA GLN A 105 15.90 42.39 22.90
C GLN A 105 14.55 41.72 23.17
N ARG A 106 13.56 42.45 23.72
CA ARG A 106 12.18 41.95 23.91
C ARG A 106 11.31 42.13 22.67
N ASP A 107 11.62 43.09 21.81
CA ASP A 107 10.87 43.28 20.56
C ASP A 107 11.09 42.10 19.62
N ILE A 108 10.00 41.66 18.97
CA ILE A 108 9.99 40.45 18.13
C ILE A 108 9.95 40.85 16.65
N PRO A 109 11.07 40.70 15.90
CA PRO A 109 11.10 40.94 14.47
C PRO A 109 10.57 39.73 13.70
N ILE A 110 9.50 39.94 12.93
CA ILE A 110 8.92 38.95 12.03
C ILE A 110 9.01 39.49 10.61
N VAL A 111 9.54 38.69 9.69
CA VAL A 111 9.62 39.04 8.26
C VAL A 111 8.49 38.30 7.55
N VAL A 112 7.63 39.00 6.81
CA VAL A 112 6.63 38.35 5.94
C VAL A 112 7.19 38.34 4.51
N GLY A 113 7.24 37.17 3.88
CA GLY A 113 8.16 36.92 2.77
C GLY A 113 9.55 36.46 3.29
N PRO A 114 10.67 36.72 2.58
CA PRO A 114 10.79 37.43 1.31
C PRO A 114 10.26 36.63 0.12
N ALA A 115 10.14 37.29 -1.04
CA ALA A 115 9.64 36.68 -2.27
C ALA A 115 10.74 36.58 -3.36
N GLY A 116 10.88 35.38 -3.95
CA GLY A 116 11.81 35.08 -5.04
C GLY A 116 12.96 34.14 -4.65
N THR A 117 13.19 33.11 -5.48
CA THR A 117 14.14 32.01 -5.19
C THR A 117 15.60 32.47 -5.03
N SER A 118 16.06 33.44 -5.82
CA SER A 118 17.42 34.01 -5.68
C SER A 118 17.53 35.05 -4.56
N VAL A 119 16.41 35.49 -3.97
CA VAL A 119 16.36 36.52 -2.92
C VAL A 119 16.36 35.89 -1.53
N ILE A 120 15.58 34.83 -1.31
CA ILE A 120 15.45 34.18 0.01
C ILE A 120 16.82 33.81 0.64
N PRO A 121 17.80 33.22 -0.07
CA PRO A 121 19.10 32.89 0.51
C PRO A 121 19.90 34.08 1.04
N THR A 122 19.78 35.28 0.45
CA THR A 122 20.58 36.45 0.86
C THR A 122 20.15 37.01 2.22
N PHE A 123 18.92 36.72 2.65
CA PHE A 123 18.40 37.11 3.96
C PHE A 123 18.73 36.12 5.09
N LEU A 124 19.05 34.86 4.78
CA LEU A 124 19.31 33.81 5.78
C LEU A 124 20.39 34.20 6.83
N PRO A 125 21.53 34.83 6.46
CA PRO A 125 22.54 35.24 7.44
C PRO A 125 21.99 36.24 8.46
N VAL A 126 21.21 37.23 7.99
CA VAL A 126 20.62 38.28 8.85
C VAL A 126 19.49 37.73 9.71
N LEU A 127 18.66 36.83 9.18
CA LEU A 127 17.61 36.17 9.95
C LEU A 127 18.21 35.33 11.10
N ASN A 128 19.32 34.62 10.84
CA ASN A 128 20.02 33.84 11.86
C ASN A 128 20.80 34.73 12.86
N GLU A 129 21.43 35.83 12.43
CA GLU A 129 22.09 36.82 13.31
C GLU A 129 21.13 37.35 14.39
N HIS A 130 19.88 37.68 14.00
CA HIS A 130 18.93 38.39 14.87
C HIS A 130 17.85 37.53 15.53
N ASN A 131 17.87 36.21 15.32
CA ASN A 131 16.79 35.30 15.68
C ASN A 131 15.41 35.79 15.15
N ALA A 132 15.37 36.08 13.84
CA ALA A 132 14.15 36.45 13.13
C ALA A 132 13.68 35.31 12.22
N VAL A 133 12.37 35.24 11.97
CA VAL A 133 11.77 34.24 11.07
C VAL A 133 11.21 34.91 9.82
N ALA A 134 11.50 34.33 8.66
CA ALA A 134 10.85 34.59 7.38
C ALA A 134 9.59 33.74 7.28
N PHE A 135 8.46 34.39 7.51
CA PHE A 135 7.12 33.82 7.61
C PHE A 135 6.44 33.85 6.24
N SER A 136 6.09 32.66 5.77
CA SER A 136 5.62 32.32 4.42
C SER A 136 6.43 32.93 3.26
N PRO A 137 7.73 32.57 3.11
CA PRO A 137 8.52 32.99 1.96
C PRO A 137 7.91 32.49 0.64
N PHE A 138 7.88 33.33 -0.38
CA PHE A 138 7.23 33.01 -1.65
C PHE A 138 8.23 32.51 -2.69
N THR A 139 8.17 31.21 -3.02
CA THR A 139 9.01 30.55 -4.03
C THR A 139 8.32 29.31 -4.60
N GLY A 140 8.49 29.09 -5.91
CA GLY A 140 8.10 27.87 -6.62
C GLY A 140 9.23 26.85 -6.78
N SER A 141 10.38 27.03 -6.12
CA SER A 141 11.50 26.09 -6.18
C SER A 141 11.50 25.10 -5.02
N SER A 142 11.66 23.81 -5.32
CA SER A 142 11.84 22.78 -4.28
C SER A 142 13.18 22.92 -3.54
N THR A 143 14.20 23.53 -4.15
CA THR A 143 15.56 23.65 -3.56
C THR A 143 15.62 24.42 -2.24
N LEU A 144 14.70 25.38 -2.04
CA LEU A 144 14.58 26.15 -0.79
C LEU A 144 13.62 25.50 0.22
N ARG A 145 12.88 24.48 -0.21
CA ARG A 145 12.05 23.64 0.66
C ARG A 145 12.96 22.57 1.27
N VAL A 146 13.80 23.00 2.21
CA VAL A 146 14.59 22.16 3.11
C VAL A 146 14.47 22.67 4.55
N TRP A 147 14.84 21.86 5.54
CA TRP A 147 14.78 22.26 6.96
C TRP A 147 15.63 23.51 7.21
N ASN A 148 14.97 24.58 7.68
CA ASN A 148 15.64 25.77 8.16
C ASN A 148 14.75 26.50 9.16
N LYS A 149 15.18 26.58 10.43
CA LYS A 149 14.46 27.24 11.53
C LYS A 149 14.07 28.70 11.23
N ASN A 150 14.77 29.38 10.31
CA ASN A 150 14.52 30.78 9.95
C ASN A 150 13.52 30.94 8.79
N LEU A 151 13.04 29.88 8.16
CA LEU A 151 12.02 29.91 7.09
C LEU A 151 10.77 29.17 7.57
N TYR A 152 9.56 29.71 7.38
CA TYR A 152 8.31 29.09 7.84
C TYR A 152 7.24 29.08 6.73
N PHE A 153 7.12 28.00 5.96
CA PHE A 153 6.20 27.91 4.83
C PHE A 153 4.82 27.39 5.26
N ILE A 154 3.74 28.11 4.98
CA ILE A 154 2.37 27.63 5.25
C ILE A 154 1.73 26.90 4.06
N THR A 155 2.41 26.88 2.90
CA THR A 155 1.93 26.30 1.64
C THR A 155 2.58 24.96 1.34
N ALA A 156 1.93 24.18 0.47
CA ALA A 156 2.45 22.91 -0.02
C ALA A 156 3.82 23.10 -0.72
N SER A 157 4.61 22.03 -0.82
CA SER A 157 5.86 22.07 -1.55
C SER A 157 5.62 22.03 -3.06
N PRO A 158 6.48 22.63 -3.90
CA PRO A 158 6.37 22.51 -5.35
C PRO A 158 6.51 21.05 -5.82
N THR A 159 7.21 20.20 -5.06
CA THR A 159 7.26 18.74 -5.27
C THR A 159 5.90 18.06 -5.07
N ALA A 160 5.08 18.54 -4.12
CA ALA A 160 3.72 18.05 -3.94
C ALA A 160 2.78 18.55 -5.03
N GLU A 161 2.96 19.79 -5.50
CA GLU A 161 2.26 20.29 -6.69
C GLU A 161 2.57 19.40 -7.90
N LEU A 162 3.84 19.08 -8.13
CA LEU A 162 4.26 18.16 -9.19
C LEU A 162 3.61 16.76 -9.06
N LEU A 163 3.57 16.19 -7.85
CA LEU A 163 2.90 14.89 -7.64
C LEU A 163 1.39 14.97 -7.91
N ALA A 164 0.73 16.08 -7.57
CA ALA A 164 -0.69 16.30 -7.89
C ALA A 164 -0.91 16.37 -9.40
N LEU A 165 -0.04 17.07 -10.14
CA LEU A 165 -0.08 17.12 -11.61
C LEU A 165 0.14 15.75 -12.24
N LEU A 166 1.14 14.99 -11.77
CA LEU A 166 1.43 13.63 -12.26
C LEU A 166 0.28 12.67 -11.98
N ARG A 167 -0.26 12.67 -10.75
CA ARG A 167 -1.46 11.92 -10.38
C ARG A 167 -2.60 12.27 -11.33
N TYR A 168 -2.93 13.56 -11.48
CA TYR A 168 -4.05 14.00 -12.31
C TYR A 168 -3.89 13.64 -13.79
N ALA A 169 -2.67 13.76 -14.34
CA ALA A 169 -2.34 13.37 -15.71
C ALA A 169 -2.59 11.88 -15.97
N VAL A 170 -2.16 11.01 -15.04
CA VAL A 170 -2.25 9.55 -15.19
C VAL A 170 -3.63 9.01 -14.81
N THR A 171 -4.30 9.55 -13.79
CA THR A 171 -5.57 9.01 -13.27
C THR A 171 -6.81 9.67 -13.86
N GLN A 172 -6.86 11.00 -13.95
CA GLN A 172 -8.07 11.71 -14.38
C GLN A 172 -8.08 12.00 -15.88
N LEU A 173 -6.96 12.51 -16.42
CA LEU A 173 -6.80 12.74 -17.86
C LEU A 173 -6.43 11.46 -18.63
N ARG A 174 -5.85 10.47 -17.94
CA ARG A 174 -5.46 9.15 -18.48
C ARG A 174 -4.54 9.24 -19.71
N LEU A 175 -3.65 10.22 -19.68
CA LEU A 175 -2.71 10.50 -20.76
C LEU A 175 -1.73 9.34 -20.93
N GLU A 176 -1.55 8.87 -22.15
CA GLU A 176 -0.52 7.90 -22.51
C GLU A 176 0.76 8.61 -22.95
N ARG A 177 0.61 9.72 -23.68
CA ARG A 177 1.71 10.57 -24.15
C ARG A 177 1.79 11.85 -23.32
N LEU A 178 2.47 11.76 -22.19
CA LEU A 178 2.79 12.89 -21.31
C LEU A 178 4.17 13.45 -21.65
N GLY A 179 4.24 14.72 -22.03
CA GLY A 179 5.48 15.47 -22.18
C GLY A 179 5.86 16.24 -20.91
N PHE A 180 7.11 16.68 -20.84
CA PHE A 180 7.61 17.55 -19.77
C PHE A 180 8.36 18.76 -20.34
N MET A 181 8.22 19.90 -19.69
CA MET A 181 8.90 21.15 -20.06
C MET A 181 9.56 21.77 -18.83
N TYR A 182 10.89 21.96 -18.92
CA TYR A 182 11.68 22.72 -17.94
C TYR A 182 12.78 23.52 -18.67
N LEU A 183 13.58 24.28 -17.92
CA LEU A 183 14.71 25.06 -18.44
C LEU A 183 15.96 24.76 -17.62
N GLN A 184 17.08 24.49 -18.28
CA GLN A 184 18.33 24.07 -17.65
C GLN A 184 19.07 25.22 -16.98
N GLY A 185 19.62 24.96 -15.79
CA GLY A 185 20.58 25.85 -15.13
C GLY A 185 19.95 27.09 -14.49
N ILE A 186 18.62 27.09 -14.29
CA ILE A 186 17.90 28.12 -13.53
C ILE A 186 17.40 27.50 -12.21
N SER A 187 16.99 28.33 -11.26
CA SER A 187 16.76 27.94 -9.85
C SER A 187 15.66 26.92 -9.55
N PHE A 188 14.99 26.31 -10.55
CA PHE A 188 14.10 25.16 -10.44
C PHE A 188 13.76 24.58 -11.83
N GLY A 189 13.47 23.27 -11.89
CA GLY A 189 13.17 22.53 -13.12
C GLY A 189 13.93 21.20 -13.24
N ASP A 190 15.25 21.23 -13.08
CA ASP A 190 16.13 20.06 -13.27
C ASP A 190 15.82 18.90 -12.30
N GLU A 191 15.65 19.19 -11.00
CA GLU A 191 15.33 18.19 -9.97
C GLU A 191 13.89 17.68 -10.12
N GLU A 192 12.97 18.55 -10.50
CA GLU A 192 11.57 18.19 -10.76
C GLU A 192 11.40 17.29 -11.98
N TYR A 193 12.23 17.47 -13.02
CA TYR A 193 12.34 16.52 -14.13
C TYR A 193 12.85 15.14 -13.64
N ARG A 194 13.94 15.11 -12.86
CA ARG A 194 14.50 13.87 -12.30
C ARG A 194 13.48 13.09 -11.45
N LEU A 195 12.75 13.80 -10.58
CA LEU A 195 11.68 13.21 -9.76
C LEU A 195 10.52 12.69 -10.62
N THR A 196 10.17 13.39 -11.71
CA THR A 196 9.13 12.95 -12.65
C THR A 196 9.48 11.65 -13.35
N VAL A 197 10.71 11.52 -13.87
CA VAL A 197 11.18 10.29 -14.54
C VAL A 197 11.14 9.11 -13.57
N ASN A 198 11.62 9.29 -12.34
CA ASN A 198 11.54 8.27 -11.29
C ASN A 198 10.08 7.89 -10.97
N ALA A 199 9.20 8.87 -10.75
CA ALA A 199 7.80 8.62 -10.40
C ALA A 199 7.01 7.88 -11.50
N LEU A 200 7.29 8.16 -12.77
CA LEU A 200 6.66 7.47 -13.91
C LEU A 200 7.26 6.06 -14.11
N SER A 201 8.58 5.90 -14.00
CA SER A 201 9.24 4.60 -14.13
C SER A 201 8.74 3.59 -13.08
N ASN A 202 8.53 4.04 -11.83
CA ASN A 202 7.95 3.22 -10.75
C ASN A 202 6.52 2.70 -11.04
N ILE A 203 5.81 3.26 -12.03
CA ILE A 203 4.48 2.80 -12.47
C ILE A 203 4.50 2.23 -13.90
N GLY A 204 5.67 1.90 -14.44
CA GLY A 204 5.82 1.34 -15.79
C GLY A 204 5.51 2.32 -16.92
N ARG A 205 5.75 3.62 -16.73
CA ARG A 205 5.51 4.68 -17.73
C ARG A 205 6.74 5.55 -17.95
N GLU A 206 6.78 6.19 -19.11
CA GLU A 206 7.84 7.13 -19.50
C GLU A 206 7.24 8.45 -20.03
N LEU A 207 8.08 9.46 -20.19
CA LEU A 207 7.70 10.72 -20.85
C LEU A 207 7.81 10.55 -22.37
N CYS A 208 6.78 10.92 -23.12
CA CYS A 208 6.79 10.78 -24.58
C CYS A 208 7.69 11.83 -25.26
N GLY A 209 7.91 12.98 -24.63
CA GLY A 209 8.65 14.10 -25.21
C GLY A 209 9.14 15.08 -24.14
N LEU A 210 10.33 15.63 -24.37
CA LEU A 210 10.98 16.57 -23.46
C LEU A 210 11.27 17.88 -24.19
N PHE A 211 10.79 19.00 -23.66
CA PHE A 211 11.26 20.32 -24.06
C PHE A 211 12.20 20.86 -22.99
N THR A 212 13.44 21.16 -23.37
CA THR A 212 14.42 21.81 -22.52
C THR A 212 15.42 22.62 -23.35
N VAL A 213 15.79 23.79 -22.83
CA VAL A 213 16.87 24.65 -23.36
C VAL A 213 17.63 25.27 -22.20
N LYS A 214 18.89 25.65 -22.43
CA LYS A 214 19.65 26.49 -21.50
C LYS A 214 19.13 27.91 -21.60
N SER A 215 18.75 28.50 -20.47
CA SER A 215 18.14 29.83 -20.41
C SER A 215 18.64 30.58 -19.17
N SER A 216 18.27 31.85 -19.04
CA SER A 216 18.63 32.68 -17.89
C SER A 216 17.53 33.68 -17.55
N ILE A 217 17.60 34.29 -16.36
CA ILE A 217 16.61 35.28 -15.93
C ILE A 217 16.61 36.52 -16.84
N ASP A 218 17.79 36.90 -17.36
CA ASP A 218 17.99 38.15 -18.11
C ASP A 218 18.04 37.97 -19.65
N GLY A 219 18.39 36.76 -20.13
CA GLY A 219 18.55 36.41 -21.54
C GLY A 219 17.87 35.08 -21.92
N ALA A 220 17.19 35.08 -23.07
CA ALA A 220 16.51 33.91 -23.63
C ALA A 220 17.47 33.00 -24.42
N ALA A 221 17.09 31.74 -24.62
CA ALA A 221 17.83 30.80 -25.46
C ALA A 221 17.89 31.28 -26.93
N PRO A 222 18.99 30.98 -27.68
CA PRO A 222 19.08 31.28 -29.11
C PRO A 222 17.91 30.70 -29.90
N ASP A 223 17.39 31.46 -30.87
CA ASP A 223 16.20 31.03 -31.63
C ASP A 223 16.40 29.69 -32.36
N ALA A 224 17.61 29.40 -32.83
CA ALA A 224 17.95 28.12 -33.47
C ALA A 224 17.84 26.94 -32.48
N GLU A 225 18.42 27.06 -31.28
CA GLU A 225 18.35 26.03 -30.23
C GLU A 225 16.90 25.80 -29.77
N PHE A 226 16.16 26.90 -29.55
CA PHE A 226 14.75 26.84 -29.19
C PHE A 226 13.91 26.13 -30.26
N ASN A 227 14.13 26.45 -31.55
CA ASN A 227 13.38 25.83 -32.64
C ASN A 227 13.73 24.34 -32.80
N ALA A 228 15.00 23.95 -32.64
CA ALA A 228 15.40 22.55 -32.67
C ALA A 228 14.76 21.73 -31.54
N ALA A 229 14.79 22.25 -30.30
CA ALA A 229 14.13 21.63 -29.16
C ALA A 229 12.59 21.59 -29.34
N TRP A 230 12.00 22.60 -29.98
CA TRP A 230 10.57 22.61 -30.30
C TRP A 230 10.18 21.50 -31.27
N GLU A 231 10.89 21.36 -32.40
CA GLU A 231 10.56 20.32 -33.38
C GLU A 231 10.72 18.91 -32.80
N GLN A 232 11.78 18.67 -32.02
CA GLN A 232 11.96 17.40 -31.32
C GLN A 232 10.81 17.11 -30.34
N PHE A 233 10.34 18.11 -29.60
CA PHE A 233 9.21 17.95 -28.68
C PHE A 233 7.88 17.71 -29.42
N ALA A 234 7.56 18.55 -30.40
CA ALA A 234 6.28 18.55 -31.12
C ALA A 234 6.08 17.31 -31.99
N GLU A 235 7.15 16.71 -32.51
CA GLU A 235 7.06 15.49 -33.33
C GLU A 235 6.60 14.26 -32.53
N THR A 236 6.81 14.24 -31.21
CA THR A 236 6.30 13.18 -30.32
C THR A 236 4.77 13.23 -30.13
N ARG A 237 4.13 14.32 -30.59
CA ARG A 237 2.68 14.60 -30.50
C ARG A 237 2.10 14.34 -29.09
N PRO A 238 2.62 15.05 -28.06
CA PRO A 238 2.16 14.90 -26.69
C PRO A 238 0.67 15.21 -26.52
N GLN A 239 -0.04 14.41 -25.73
CA GLN A 239 -1.44 14.62 -25.36
C GLN A 239 -1.58 15.60 -24.20
N GLY A 240 -0.58 15.66 -23.32
CA GLY A 240 -0.44 16.72 -22.32
C GLY A 240 1.02 17.04 -22.03
N VAL A 241 1.29 18.20 -21.43
CA VAL A 241 2.62 18.60 -20.97
C VAL A 241 2.56 19.13 -19.54
N ILE A 242 3.48 18.69 -18.68
CA ILE A 242 3.76 19.37 -17.41
C ILE A 242 4.79 20.47 -17.67
N VAL A 243 4.42 21.71 -17.37
CA VAL A 243 5.27 22.90 -17.47
C VAL A 243 5.76 23.26 -16.08
N PHE A 244 7.04 22.97 -15.80
CA PHE A 244 7.70 23.22 -14.52
C PHE A 244 8.94 24.09 -14.71
N ALA A 245 8.72 25.40 -14.83
CA ALA A 245 9.75 26.37 -15.21
C ALA A 245 9.51 27.75 -14.57
N PRO A 246 10.53 28.63 -14.48
CA PRO A 246 10.37 29.99 -13.99
C PRO A 246 9.64 30.91 -14.98
N SER A 247 9.04 31.98 -14.46
CA SER A 247 8.26 32.99 -15.18
C SER A 247 9.08 33.89 -16.13
N ILE A 248 9.73 33.31 -17.15
CA ILE A 248 10.66 34.00 -18.06
C ILE A 248 10.29 33.87 -19.54
N LYS A 249 11.01 34.60 -20.40
CA LYS A 249 10.72 34.77 -21.83
C LYS A 249 10.54 33.45 -22.59
N ASP A 250 11.39 32.45 -22.33
CA ASP A 250 11.32 31.16 -23.04
C ASP A 250 10.08 30.34 -22.69
N VAL A 251 9.53 30.45 -21.47
CA VAL A 251 8.25 29.81 -21.11
C VAL A 251 7.10 30.47 -21.87
N ILE A 252 7.07 31.80 -21.96
CA ILE A 252 6.06 32.52 -22.75
C ILE A 252 6.17 32.15 -24.23
N LYS A 253 7.39 32.02 -24.76
CA LYS A 253 7.67 31.60 -26.13
C LYS A 253 7.20 30.17 -26.40
N PHE A 254 7.43 29.24 -25.46
CA PHE A 254 6.92 27.87 -25.50
C PHE A 254 5.39 27.83 -25.49
N LEU A 255 4.74 28.50 -24.55
CA LEU A 255 3.28 28.53 -24.44
C LEU A 255 2.62 29.13 -25.70
N ARG A 256 3.17 30.22 -26.26
CA ARG A 256 2.67 30.78 -27.53
C ARG A 256 2.86 29.83 -28.70
N ARG A 257 3.96 29.06 -28.75
CA ARG A 257 4.17 28.07 -29.80
C ARG A 257 3.20 26.89 -29.69
N VAL A 258 2.93 26.38 -28.47
CA VAL A 258 1.90 25.36 -28.20
C VAL A 258 0.55 25.73 -28.79
N LEU A 259 0.12 26.99 -28.63
CA LEU A 259 -1.14 27.51 -29.14
C LEU A 259 -1.18 27.67 -30.67
N SER A 260 -0.02 27.77 -31.32
CA SER A 260 0.10 28.04 -32.77
C SER A 260 0.36 26.80 -33.63
N ASP A 261 1.00 25.76 -33.08
CA ASP A 261 1.39 24.56 -33.82
C ASP A 261 0.22 23.55 -33.86
N SER A 262 -0.12 23.07 -35.05
CA SER A 262 -1.24 22.15 -35.26
C SER A 262 -1.04 20.78 -34.57
N ARG A 263 0.20 20.38 -34.29
CA ARG A 263 0.52 19.14 -33.56
C ARG A 263 0.22 19.23 -32.06
N THR A 264 0.22 20.44 -31.48
CA THR A 264 0.15 20.65 -30.02
C THR A 264 -1.02 21.49 -29.54
N ARG A 265 -1.76 22.18 -30.43
CA ARG A 265 -2.85 23.10 -30.03
C ARG A 265 -3.98 22.46 -29.20
N GLU A 266 -4.18 21.15 -29.31
CA GLU A 266 -5.20 20.36 -28.60
C GLU A 266 -4.65 19.68 -27.33
N MET A 267 -3.36 19.86 -27.03
CA MET A 267 -2.67 19.30 -25.87
C MET A 267 -3.19 19.90 -24.55
N HIS A 268 -3.26 19.08 -23.49
CA HIS A 268 -3.51 19.53 -22.12
C HIS A 268 -2.26 20.21 -21.53
N ILE A 269 -2.42 21.38 -20.91
CA ILE A 269 -1.32 22.06 -20.20
C ILE A 269 -1.52 21.85 -18.70
N LEU A 270 -0.52 21.29 -18.03
CA LEU A 270 -0.48 21.07 -16.59
C LEU A 270 0.64 21.93 -15.97
N SER A 271 0.37 22.71 -14.93
CA SER A 271 1.37 23.62 -14.37
C SER A 271 1.17 23.98 -12.90
N THR A 272 2.16 24.62 -12.28
CA THR A 272 2.14 24.98 -10.86
C THR A 272 1.49 26.35 -10.59
N ALA A 273 1.08 26.59 -9.34
CA ALA A 273 0.56 27.88 -8.91
C ALA A 273 1.53 29.05 -9.20
N ALA A 274 2.84 28.79 -9.19
CA ALA A 274 3.87 29.77 -9.48
C ALA A 274 3.85 30.30 -10.95
N LEU A 275 3.28 29.54 -11.88
CA LEU A 275 3.20 29.90 -13.31
C LEU A 275 1.83 30.45 -13.75
N GLU A 276 0.85 30.49 -12.85
CA GLU A 276 -0.54 30.85 -13.15
C GLU A 276 -0.70 32.17 -13.93
N LEU A 277 -0.07 33.24 -13.45
CA LEU A 277 -0.09 34.55 -14.11
C LEU A 277 0.66 34.56 -15.46
N VAL A 278 1.65 33.70 -15.65
CA VAL A 278 2.41 33.60 -16.91
C VAL A 278 1.55 32.96 -17.99
N ILE A 279 0.80 31.93 -17.60
CA ILE A 279 -0.18 31.26 -18.45
C ILE A 279 -1.29 32.23 -18.84
N GLU A 280 -1.84 32.99 -17.89
CA GLU A 280 -2.82 34.05 -18.17
C GLU A 280 -2.29 35.11 -19.14
N MET A 281 -1.05 35.59 -18.93
CA MET A 281 -0.42 36.59 -19.80
C MET A 281 -0.17 36.05 -21.22
N ALA A 282 0.42 34.86 -21.35
CA ALA A 282 0.68 34.24 -22.65
C ALA A 282 -0.62 34.04 -23.44
N TRP A 283 -1.69 33.62 -22.77
CA TRP A 283 -3.02 33.45 -23.35
C TRP A 283 -3.63 34.75 -23.83
N ARG A 284 -3.67 35.79 -22.97
CA ARG A 284 -4.18 37.12 -23.32
C ARG A 284 -3.46 37.70 -24.53
N MET A 285 -2.15 37.50 -24.66
CA MET A 285 -1.39 37.93 -25.84
C MET A 285 -1.83 37.16 -27.10
N SER A 286 -1.93 35.82 -27.04
CA SER A 286 -2.42 35.02 -28.18
C SER A 286 -3.87 35.34 -28.59
N VAL A 287 -4.71 35.80 -27.67
CA VAL A 287 -6.05 36.33 -27.97
C VAL A 287 -5.96 37.65 -28.76
N ILE A 288 -5.10 38.57 -28.33
CA ILE A 288 -4.87 39.87 -28.99
C ILE A 288 -4.28 39.68 -30.39
N ASP A 289 -3.42 38.67 -30.57
CA ASP A 289 -2.81 38.32 -31.87
C ASP A 289 -3.81 37.68 -32.86
N GLY A 290 -5.08 37.48 -32.49
CA GLY A 290 -6.11 36.89 -33.35
C GLY A 290 -6.03 35.37 -33.50
N VAL A 291 -5.23 34.67 -32.69
CA VAL A 291 -5.03 33.22 -32.75
C VAL A 291 -6.19 32.45 -32.09
N SER A 292 -7.01 33.10 -31.25
CA SER A 292 -7.97 32.44 -30.37
C SER A 292 -9.40 32.30 -30.93
N THR A 293 -9.68 31.18 -31.59
CA THR A 293 -11.04 30.59 -31.68
C THR A 293 -11.01 29.09 -31.35
N LEU A 294 -9.99 28.64 -30.62
CA LEU A 294 -9.58 27.25 -30.53
C LEU A 294 -10.01 26.58 -29.21
N LYS A 295 -10.60 25.40 -29.35
CA LYS A 295 -10.72 24.40 -28.28
C LYS A 295 -9.32 23.95 -27.87
N LEU A 296 -8.82 24.40 -26.72
CA LEU A 296 -7.73 23.69 -26.06
C LEU A 296 -8.23 22.40 -25.41
N GLY A 297 -7.34 21.42 -25.26
CA GLY A 297 -7.62 20.23 -24.44
C GLY A 297 -7.91 20.59 -22.98
N GLY A 298 -7.33 21.68 -22.49
CA GLY A 298 -7.62 22.27 -21.18
C GLY A 298 -6.34 22.65 -20.43
N VAL A 299 -6.42 23.72 -19.65
CA VAL A 299 -5.33 24.16 -18.77
C VAL A 299 -5.67 23.79 -17.33
N PHE A 300 -4.76 23.06 -16.70
CA PHE A 300 -4.85 22.60 -15.33
C PHE A 300 -3.70 23.20 -14.53
N ILE A 301 -4.02 23.80 -13.41
CA ILE A 301 -3.07 24.48 -12.55
C ILE A 301 -3.25 23.94 -11.12
N THR A 302 -2.19 23.86 -10.34
CA THR A 302 -2.30 23.66 -8.89
C THR A 302 -2.56 24.99 -8.17
N GLY A 303 -3.06 24.89 -6.95
CA GLY A 303 -3.25 25.99 -6.00
C GLY A 303 -2.80 25.55 -4.62
N VAL A 304 -2.34 26.51 -3.82
CA VAL A 304 -1.86 26.27 -2.43
C VAL A 304 -2.92 26.57 -1.37
N ASN A 305 -4.09 27.07 -1.79
CA ASN A 305 -5.29 27.30 -1.01
C ASN A 305 -6.52 27.27 -1.94
N PRO A 306 -7.76 27.19 -1.43
CA PRO A 306 -8.95 27.34 -2.25
C PRO A 306 -9.03 28.75 -2.88
N ILE A 307 -9.74 28.85 -4.00
CA ILE A 307 -10.01 30.13 -4.69
C ILE A 307 -11.00 31.00 -3.90
N ALA A 308 -10.91 32.32 -4.06
CA ALA A 308 -11.73 33.28 -3.31
C ALA A 308 -13.25 33.17 -3.51
N ASN A 309 -13.70 32.45 -4.54
CA ASN A 309 -15.11 32.23 -4.85
C ASN A 309 -15.65 30.86 -4.36
N ASP A 310 -14.78 29.96 -3.86
CA ASP A 310 -15.15 28.61 -3.42
C ASP A 310 -15.77 28.64 -2.01
N THR A 311 -17.04 29.04 -1.97
CA THR A 311 -17.81 29.24 -0.73
C THR A 311 -18.28 27.96 -0.04
N ASP A 312 -17.96 26.78 -0.57
CA ASP A 312 -18.13 25.53 0.17
C ASP A 312 -17.28 25.57 1.45
N TYR A 313 -16.10 26.21 1.39
CA TYR A 313 -15.23 26.41 2.55
C TYR A 313 -15.77 27.52 3.48
N TYR A 314 -15.85 27.22 4.77
CA TYR A 314 -16.13 28.18 5.84
C TYR A 314 -15.02 29.24 5.94
N ALA A 315 -13.75 28.84 5.78
CA ALA A 315 -12.62 29.77 5.76
C ALA A 315 -12.77 30.85 4.66
N ILE A 316 -13.20 30.46 3.46
CA ILE A 316 -13.39 31.39 2.32
C ILE A 316 -14.55 32.35 2.58
N ARG A 317 -15.65 31.88 3.18
CA ARG A 317 -16.77 32.76 3.60
C ARG A 317 -16.32 33.79 4.66
N ARG A 318 -15.45 33.41 5.61
CA ARG A 318 -14.87 34.39 6.55
C ARG A 318 -13.91 35.36 5.86
N PHE A 319 -13.04 34.88 4.98
CA PHE A 319 -12.13 35.72 4.18
C PHE A 319 -12.89 36.81 3.43
N GLN A 320 -13.96 36.46 2.68
CA GLN A 320 -14.77 37.43 1.95
C GLN A 320 -15.31 38.53 2.88
N THR A 321 -15.82 38.14 4.04
CA THR A 321 -16.36 39.06 5.06
C THR A 321 -15.27 40.00 5.62
N GLU A 322 -14.11 39.46 6.01
CA GLU A 322 -13.03 40.25 6.62
C GLU A 322 -12.35 41.20 5.60
N VAL A 323 -12.21 40.79 4.33
CA VAL A 323 -11.67 41.65 3.26
C VAL A 323 -12.63 42.81 2.92
N VAL A 324 -13.94 42.55 2.76
CA VAL A 324 -14.92 43.62 2.50
C VAL A 324 -14.93 44.64 3.65
N ASN A 325 -14.90 44.17 4.90
CA ASN A 325 -14.84 45.05 6.08
C ASN A 325 -13.57 45.91 6.08
N TYR A 326 -12.41 45.33 5.77
CA TYR A 326 -11.14 46.05 5.67
C TYR A 326 -11.14 47.13 4.58
N ILE A 327 -11.62 46.80 3.38
CA ILE A 327 -11.70 47.76 2.25
C ILE A 327 -12.65 48.90 2.61
N THR A 328 -13.82 48.59 3.19
CA THR A 328 -14.80 49.59 3.63
C THR A 328 -14.24 50.52 4.72
N ALA A 329 -13.43 50.00 5.65
CA ALA A 329 -12.93 50.77 6.80
C ALA A 329 -11.82 51.79 6.47
N ILE A 330 -11.06 51.58 5.38
CA ILE A 330 -9.88 52.41 5.03
C ILE A 330 -10.18 53.43 3.93
N GLY A 331 -11.24 53.18 3.15
CA GLY A 331 -11.61 53.99 2.00
C GLY A 331 -10.59 53.90 0.85
N THR A 332 -10.85 54.62 -0.24
CA THR A 332 -10.02 54.64 -1.46
C THR A 332 -8.69 55.40 -1.29
N SER A 333 -8.37 55.80 -0.06
CA SER A 333 -7.40 56.83 0.34
C SER A 333 -5.92 56.49 0.13
N HIS A 334 -5.57 55.24 -0.18
CA HIS A 334 -4.19 54.73 -0.11
C HIS A 334 -3.65 54.14 -1.43
N GLY A 335 -4.03 54.69 -2.59
CA GLY A 335 -3.27 54.57 -3.85
C GLY A 335 -3.04 53.16 -4.45
N HIS A 336 -3.53 52.10 -3.81
CA HIS A 336 -3.41 50.72 -4.28
C HIS A 336 -4.67 50.33 -5.05
N ASN A 337 -4.50 49.66 -6.20
CA ASN A 337 -5.59 49.31 -7.14
C ASN A 337 -6.68 48.36 -6.59
N PHE A 338 -6.61 47.97 -5.32
CA PHE A 338 -7.63 47.21 -4.59
C PHE A 338 -8.79 48.09 -4.06
N SER A 339 -9.07 49.21 -4.73
CA SER A 339 -10.05 50.23 -4.31
C SER A 339 -11.51 49.91 -4.64
N LYS A 340 -11.78 48.75 -5.25
CA LYS A 340 -13.14 48.23 -5.50
C LYS A 340 -13.38 47.01 -4.62
N THR A 341 -14.52 47.00 -3.93
CA THR A 341 -14.95 45.96 -2.97
C THR A 341 -14.94 44.55 -3.53
N ASP A 342 -15.13 44.38 -4.83
CA ASP A 342 -15.39 43.06 -5.44
C ASP A 342 -14.24 42.57 -6.36
N LEU A 343 -13.10 43.27 -6.39
CA LEU A 343 -12.00 42.97 -7.31
C LEU A 343 -11.48 41.53 -7.18
N PHE A 344 -11.47 41.00 -5.95
CA PHE A 344 -11.02 39.64 -5.63
C PHE A 344 -12.05 38.55 -5.98
N LEU A 345 -13.31 38.90 -6.29
CA LEU A 345 -14.32 37.97 -6.82
C LEU A 345 -14.34 37.97 -8.35
N HIS A 346 -13.99 39.10 -8.97
CA HIS A 346 -13.97 39.25 -10.42
C HIS A 346 -12.68 38.74 -11.09
N ASN A 347 -11.54 38.80 -10.40
CA ASN A 347 -10.28 38.21 -10.85
C ASN A 347 -9.86 37.08 -9.92
N ASP A 348 -10.08 35.83 -10.34
CA ASP A 348 -9.89 34.66 -9.47
C ASP A 348 -8.43 34.46 -9.03
N VAL A 349 -7.46 34.73 -9.90
CA VAL A 349 -6.01 34.66 -9.59
C VAL A 349 -5.63 35.65 -8.48
N SER A 350 -6.07 36.90 -8.61
CA SER A 350 -5.87 37.92 -7.56
C SER A 350 -6.64 37.57 -6.28
N GLY A 351 -7.80 36.93 -6.42
CA GLY A 351 -8.57 36.41 -5.29
C GLY A 351 -7.84 35.32 -4.52
N GLU A 352 -7.31 34.31 -5.20
CA GLU A 352 -6.55 33.22 -4.58
C GLU A 352 -5.27 33.72 -3.90
N LEU A 353 -4.56 34.67 -4.51
CA LEU A 353 -3.41 35.35 -3.91
C LEU A 353 -3.81 36.18 -2.67
N ALA A 354 -5.00 36.79 -2.66
CA ALA A 354 -5.53 37.47 -1.47
C ALA A 354 -5.92 36.48 -0.37
N VAL A 355 -6.51 35.32 -0.70
CA VAL A 355 -6.76 34.22 0.26
C VAL A 355 -5.44 33.75 0.87
N TYR A 356 -4.40 33.52 0.06
CA TYR A 356 -3.07 33.17 0.54
C TYR A 356 -2.55 34.21 1.56
N GLY A 357 -2.62 35.50 1.21
CA GLY A 357 -2.26 36.59 2.10
C GLY A 357 -3.03 36.61 3.42
N TRP A 358 -4.34 36.36 3.36
CA TRP A 358 -5.19 36.27 4.55
C TRP A 358 -4.82 35.07 5.45
N LEU A 359 -4.49 33.91 4.86
CA LEU A 359 -4.00 32.74 5.61
C LEU A 359 -2.67 33.04 6.32
N ILE A 360 -1.75 33.79 5.71
CA ILE A 360 -0.52 34.27 6.38
C ILE A 360 -0.88 35.02 7.67
N GLY A 361 -1.88 35.90 7.62
CA GLY A 361 -2.38 36.62 8.78
C GLY A 361 -3.00 35.69 9.83
N GLU A 362 -3.91 34.82 9.43
CA GLU A 362 -4.63 33.93 10.33
C GLU A 362 -3.73 32.94 11.08
N VAL A 363 -2.66 32.43 10.44
CA VAL A 363 -1.63 31.63 11.11
C VAL A 363 -0.80 32.50 12.06
N LEU A 364 -0.38 33.69 11.62
CA LEU A 364 0.42 34.61 12.44
C LEU A 364 -0.31 35.05 13.72
N TRP A 365 -1.62 35.34 13.66
CA TRP A 365 -2.40 35.70 14.85
C TRP A 365 -2.45 34.58 15.88
N ARG A 366 -2.76 33.36 15.42
CA ARG A 366 -2.75 32.17 16.29
C ARG A 366 -1.35 31.91 16.87
N ALA A 367 -0.29 32.23 16.13
CA ALA A 367 1.08 32.11 16.62
C ALA A 367 1.46 33.12 17.71
N LEU A 368 0.75 34.25 17.82
CA LEU A 368 1.00 35.34 18.78
C LEU A 368 0.04 35.34 19.99
N GLN A 369 -0.87 34.35 20.09
CA GLN A 369 -1.89 34.32 21.14
C GLN A 369 -1.40 33.90 22.54
N THR A 370 -0.20 33.34 22.66
CA THR A 370 0.32 32.74 23.90
C THR A 370 1.46 33.59 24.47
N PRO A 371 1.24 34.36 25.56
CA PRO A 371 2.20 35.32 26.08
C PRO A 371 3.56 34.71 26.48
N GLU A 372 3.57 33.47 26.95
CA GLU A 372 4.78 32.74 27.37
C GLU A 372 5.79 32.61 26.22
N TRP A 373 5.29 32.48 24.98
CA TRP A 373 6.09 32.36 23.76
C TRP A 373 6.58 33.72 23.24
N LEU A 374 6.09 34.85 23.78
CA LEU A 374 6.52 36.20 23.42
C LEU A 374 7.58 36.78 24.37
N SER A 375 8.07 35.96 25.30
CA SER A 375 9.09 36.35 26.29
C SER A 375 10.45 36.74 25.70
N SER A 376 10.78 36.25 24.50
CA SER A 376 11.97 36.65 23.74
C SER A 376 11.86 36.23 22.26
N ARG A 377 12.69 36.83 21.39
CA ARG A 377 12.81 36.43 19.97
C ARG A 377 13.06 34.93 19.78
N LYS A 378 13.95 34.37 20.61
CA LYS A 378 14.29 32.94 20.61
C LYS A 378 13.10 32.07 21.04
N ALA A 379 12.41 32.43 22.13
CA ALA A 379 11.23 31.69 22.59
C ALA A 379 10.10 31.68 21.53
N PHE A 380 9.89 32.81 20.84
CA PHE A 380 8.93 32.88 19.74
C PHE A 380 9.32 31.94 18.59
N MET A 381 10.58 32.00 18.11
CA MET A 381 11.07 31.10 17.07
C MET A 381 10.91 29.62 17.44
N GLU A 382 11.34 29.22 18.64
CA GLU A 382 11.23 27.83 19.11
C GLU A 382 9.75 27.38 19.23
N SER A 383 8.85 28.29 19.60
CA SER A 383 7.42 27.99 19.73
C SER A 383 6.74 27.62 18.40
N LEU A 384 7.18 28.19 17.27
CA LEU A 384 6.63 27.91 15.93
C LEU A 384 6.80 26.44 15.51
N TYR A 385 7.82 25.78 16.07
CA TYR A 385 8.23 24.42 15.76
C TYR A 385 7.98 23.45 16.92
N LYS A 386 7.06 23.77 17.83
CA LYS A 386 6.72 22.91 18.97
C LYS A 386 5.51 22.02 18.69
N GLN A 387 5.59 21.19 17.64
CA GLN A 387 4.51 20.30 17.16
C GLN A 387 3.18 21.05 16.93
N ARG A 388 3.24 22.12 16.14
CA ARG A 388 2.09 23.01 15.90
C ARG A 388 1.27 22.59 14.70
N ARG A 389 -0.05 22.61 14.89
CA ARG A 389 -1.07 22.55 13.84
C ARG A 389 -2.02 23.72 14.05
N TYR A 390 -2.39 24.40 12.97
CA TYR A 390 -3.40 25.44 12.96
C TYR A 390 -4.64 24.92 12.24
N ILE A 391 -5.80 25.13 12.85
CA ILE A 391 -7.10 24.90 12.23
C ILE A 391 -7.70 26.29 11.99
N ILE A 392 -7.94 26.59 10.73
CA ILE A 392 -8.54 27.84 10.24
C ILE A 392 -9.88 27.44 9.64
N ASP A 393 -10.87 27.33 10.52
CA ASP A 393 -12.21 26.81 10.21
C ASP A 393 -12.14 25.36 9.73
N ASP A 394 -12.21 25.14 8.42
CA ASP A 394 -12.12 23.86 7.73
C ASP A 394 -10.79 23.64 7.00
N LEU A 395 -9.85 24.58 7.08
CA LEU A 395 -8.49 24.45 6.55
C LEU A 395 -7.51 24.05 7.65
N VAL A 396 -6.65 23.07 7.36
CA VAL A 396 -5.58 22.60 8.26
C VAL A 396 -4.23 23.02 7.71
N ILE A 397 -3.41 23.66 8.55
CA ILE A 397 -2.04 24.07 8.23
C ILE A 397 -1.09 23.56 9.31
N GLY A 398 -0.12 22.74 8.92
CA GLY A 398 0.75 21.96 9.79
C GLY A 398 0.82 20.50 9.30
N ASP A 399 1.54 19.61 9.95
CA ASP A 399 2.21 19.77 11.24
C ASP A 399 3.59 20.43 11.12
N PHE A 400 3.86 21.45 11.93
CA PHE A 400 5.17 22.07 12.06
C PHE A 400 5.92 21.52 13.27
N GLY A 401 7.22 21.24 13.13
CA GLY A 401 8.00 20.80 14.27
C GLY A 401 9.51 20.86 14.09
N GLY A 402 10.21 21.00 15.21
CA GLY A 402 11.63 21.34 15.22
C GLY A 402 12.53 20.10 15.17
N GLU A 403 13.77 20.29 15.60
CA GLU A 403 14.66 19.19 15.93
C GLU A 403 13.99 18.29 16.98
N CYS A 404 13.67 17.07 16.57
CA CYS A 404 13.02 16.08 17.41
C CYS A 404 14.03 15.15 18.06
N LYS A 405 13.49 14.39 19.01
CA LYS A 405 14.02 13.07 19.39
C LYS A 405 13.29 12.02 18.52
N ALA A 406 13.99 11.08 17.87
CA ALA A 406 13.59 9.96 17.00
C ALA A 406 12.35 9.22 17.46
N MET A 407 12.19 8.94 18.75
CA MET A 407 10.94 8.35 19.25
C MET A 407 9.73 9.23 18.91
N ALA A 408 9.86 10.56 18.96
CA ALA A 408 8.81 11.44 18.48
C ALA A 408 8.59 11.25 16.96
N ARG A 409 9.65 11.24 16.14
CA ARG A 409 9.55 11.05 14.68
C ARG A 409 8.92 9.71 14.30
N GLU A 410 9.33 8.61 14.93
CA GLU A 410 8.78 7.27 14.73
C GLU A 410 7.33 7.14 15.22
N HIS A 411 6.96 7.85 16.29
CA HIS A 411 5.58 7.98 16.74
C HIS A 411 4.79 9.10 16.03
N GLY A 412 5.25 9.57 14.87
CA GLY A 412 4.49 10.44 13.97
C GLY A 412 4.58 11.95 14.23
N ALA A 413 5.50 12.41 15.08
CA ALA A 413 5.77 13.84 15.22
C ALA A 413 6.41 14.42 13.95
N ALA A 414 5.97 15.61 13.55
CA ALA A 414 6.59 16.33 12.44
C ALA A 414 7.94 16.89 12.91
N CYS A 415 9.02 16.44 12.28
CA CYS A 415 10.36 16.66 12.82
C CYS A 415 11.28 17.21 11.75
N GLU A 416 11.94 18.33 12.06
CA GLU A 416 12.66 19.17 11.11
C GLU A 416 11.71 19.66 9.99
N CYS A 417 10.51 20.07 10.40
CA CYS A 417 9.41 20.47 9.54
C CYS A 417 9.05 21.96 9.65
N ASN A 418 9.34 22.69 8.58
CA ASN A 418 8.93 24.06 8.35
C ASN A 418 8.02 24.25 7.12
N GLN A 419 7.26 23.22 6.73
CA GLN A 419 6.15 23.32 5.75
C GLN A 419 4.83 22.85 6.37
N GLY A 420 3.79 23.67 6.29
CA GLY A 420 2.46 23.34 6.82
C GLY A 420 1.38 23.08 5.77
N GLY A 421 1.64 23.25 4.49
CA GLY A 421 0.60 22.97 3.48
C GLY A 421 0.51 21.49 3.17
N THR A 422 -0.53 20.84 3.67
CA THR A 422 -0.81 19.41 3.42
C THR A 422 -1.69 19.16 2.21
N VAL A 423 -2.38 20.18 1.69
CA VAL A 423 -3.31 20.05 0.56
C VAL A 423 -2.80 20.85 -0.64
N VAL A 424 -2.78 20.19 -1.81
CA VAL A 424 -2.68 20.83 -3.12
C VAL A 424 -4.06 20.81 -3.75
N TYR A 425 -4.54 21.98 -4.14
CA TYR A 425 -5.84 22.15 -4.78
C TYR A 425 -5.64 22.10 -6.29
N MET A 426 -6.42 21.30 -7.02
CA MET A 426 -6.39 21.33 -8.49
C MET A 426 -7.47 22.27 -9.01
N LYS A 427 -7.19 22.98 -10.11
CA LYS A 427 -8.12 23.90 -10.78
C LYS A 427 -7.97 23.84 -12.29
N ARG A 428 -9.06 24.07 -13.03
CA ARG A 428 -9.10 24.22 -14.48
C ARG A 428 -9.34 25.68 -14.85
N VAL A 429 -8.69 26.17 -15.90
CA VAL A 429 -9.03 27.46 -16.52
C VAL A 429 -10.18 27.26 -17.51
N GLU A 430 -11.25 28.04 -17.36
CA GLU A 430 -12.42 28.05 -18.24
C GLU A 430 -12.56 29.36 -19.03
N ASP A 431 -13.58 29.42 -19.88
CA ASP A 431 -13.90 30.59 -20.70
C ASP A 431 -13.98 31.87 -19.85
N GLY A 432 -13.42 32.97 -20.38
CA GLY A 432 -13.31 34.23 -19.65
C GLY A 432 -12.18 34.28 -18.61
N HIS A 433 -11.29 33.28 -18.55
CA HIS A 433 -10.20 33.15 -17.57
C HIS A 433 -10.69 32.93 -16.13
N ARG A 434 -11.84 32.24 -15.99
CA ARG A 434 -12.37 31.83 -14.68
C ARG A 434 -11.68 30.56 -14.21
N LEU A 435 -11.44 30.46 -12.90
CA LEU A 435 -10.85 29.27 -12.29
C LEU A 435 -11.96 28.38 -11.72
N PHE A 436 -12.01 27.13 -12.15
CA PHE A 436 -12.95 26.12 -11.66
C PHE A 436 -12.22 25.08 -10.79
N PRO A 437 -12.65 24.84 -9.53
CA PRO A 437 -11.95 23.93 -8.62
C PRO A 437 -12.25 22.46 -8.97
N LEU A 438 -11.21 21.62 -8.97
CA LEU A 438 -11.25 20.20 -9.32
C LEU A 438 -11.04 19.33 -8.08
N LYS A 439 -12.12 19.07 -7.34
CA LYS A 439 -12.08 18.30 -6.09
C LYS A 439 -11.43 16.93 -6.24
N ASP A 440 -11.74 16.18 -7.30
CA ASP A 440 -11.19 14.83 -7.57
C ASP A 440 -9.70 14.84 -8.01
N GLY A 441 -9.18 16.02 -8.36
CA GLY A 441 -7.77 16.23 -8.66
C GLY A 441 -6.92 16.61 -7.46
N SER A 442 -7.52 17.19 -6.42
CA SER A 442 -6.80 17.64 -5.22
C SER A 442 -6.03 16.50 -4.54
N LEU A 443 -4.92 16.85 -3.90
CA LEU A 443 -4.00 15.92 -3.25
C LEU A 443 -3.82 16.32 -1.78
N THR A 444 -3.96 15.37 -0.87
CA THR A 444 -3.71 15.52 0.57
C THR A 444 -2.54 14.65 1.00
N LEU A 445 -1.51 15.26 1.59
CA LEU A 445 -0.31 14.61 2.08
C LEU A 445 -0.48 14.19 3.55
N ALA A 446 0.06 13.03 3.91
CA ALA A 446 0.16 12.60 5.31
C ALA A 446 1.19 13.47 6.06
N SER A 447 0.84 13.94 7.27
CA SER A 447 1.63 14.94 8.00
C SER A 447 2.91 14.42 8.68
N SER A 448 3.19 13.13 8.61
CA SER A 448 4.29 12.47 9.35
C SER A 448 5.66 12.49 8.65
N ARG A 449 5.73 12.89 7.37
CA ARG A 449 6.99 12.98 6.60
C ARG A 449 7.21 14.39 6.06
N CYS A 450 7.97 15.18 6.78
CA CYS A 450 8.39 16.49 6.31
C CYS A 450 9.80 16.43 5.76
N TYR A 451 9.96 16.87 4.51
CA TYR A 451 11.19 16.81 3.71
C TYR A 451 11.88 15.44 3.67
N ARG A 452 11.45 14.57 2.76
CA ARG A 452 12.31 13.65 2.00
C ARG A 452 11.46 12.89 1.00
N ASP A 453 11.91 12.94 -0.25
CA ASP A 453 11.41 12.22 -1.42
C ASP A 453 9.96 12.53 -1.83
N MET A 454 9.71 12.55 -3.14
CA MET A 454 8.35 12.58 -3.65
C MET A 454 7.62 11.32 -3.15
N PRO A 455 6.45 11.42 -2.50
CA PRO A 455 5.68 10.25 -2.13
C PRO A 455 5.45 9.33 -3.33
N GLN A 456 5.56 8.01 -3.12
CA GLN A 456 5.45 7.03 -4.21
C GLN A 456 4.12 7.18 -4.94
N LEU A 457 4.19 7.44 -6.25
CA LEU A 457 3.07 7.28 -7.15
C LEU A 457 2.87 5.78 -7.38
N TYR A 458 1.63 5.30 -7.23
CA TYR A 458 1.28 3.90 -7.43
C TYR A 458 0.57 3.72 -8.76
N ALA A 459 0.82 2.61 -9.46
CA ALA A 459 0.19 2.34 -10.75
C ALA A 459 -1.35 2.26 -10.58
N PRO A 460 -2.13 3.11 -11.26
CA PRO A 460 -3.57 3.16 -11.11
C PRO A 460 -4.29 2.25 -12.12
N LEU A 461 -5.43 1.71 -11.71
CA LEU A 461 -6.37 1.06 -12.62
C LEU A 461 -7.32 2.11 -13.20
N SER A 462 -7.29 2.25 -14.52
CA SER A 462 -8.22 3.08 -15.29
C SER A 462 -9.45 2.24 -15.66
N GLY A 463 -10.50 2.33 -14.83
CA GLY A 463 -11.76 1.65 -15.08
C GLY A 463 -12.72 2.53 -15.89
N VAL A 464 -13.45 1.95 -16.83
CA VAL A 464 -14.50 2.61 -17.60
C VAL A 464 -15.85 1.93 -17.33
N TYR A 465 -16.92 2.70 -17.20
CA TYR A 465 -18.28 2.17 -17.15
C TYR A 465 -19.16 2.83 -18.21
N VAL A 466 -20.03 2.06 -18.85
CA VAL A 466 -20.85 2.57 -19.95
C VAL A 466 -22.19 3.09 -19.45
N SER A 467 -22.54 4.28 -19.94
CA SER A 467 -23.83 4.93 -19.78
C SER A 467 -24.56 4.87 -21.12
N LEU A 468 -25.36 3.82 -21.32
CA LEU A 468 -26.14 3.63 -22.55
C LEU A 468 -27.35 4.59 -22.59
N GLU A 469 -27.25 5.61 -23.42
CA GLU A 469 -28.31 6.62 -23.59
C GLU A 469 -29.57 6.02 -24.22
N ASN A 470 -30.72 6.66 -23.92
CA ASN A 470 -32.05 6.25 -24.38
C ASN A 470 -32.53 4.85 -23.92
N ASN A 471 -31.78 4.18 -23.04
CA ASN A 471 -32.24 2.99 -22.32
C ASN A 471 -32.41 3.29 -20.82
N ALA A 472 -33.67 3.35 -20.38
CA ALA A 472 -34.02 3.69 -19.00
C ALA A 472 -33.66 2.62 -17.97
N ILE A 473 -33.58 1.34 -18.38
CA ILE A 473 -33.12 0.24 -17.50
C ILE A 473 -31.61 0.36 -17.32
N ALA A 474 -30.87 0.48 -18.43
CA ALA A 474 -29.42 0.66 -18.42
C ALA A 474 -29.00 1.90 -17.61
N THR A 475 -29.66 3.03 -17.82
CA THR A 475 -29.36 4.28 -17.10
C THR A 475 -29.54 4.14 -15.58
N ARG A 476 -30.63 3.48 -15.12
CA ARG A 476 -30.84 3.21 -13.69
C ARG A 476 -29.82 2.22 -13.14
N ALA A 477 -29.55 1.13 -13.88
CA ALA A 477 -28.61 0.10 -13.47
C ALA A 477 -27.16 0.62 -13.36
N THR A 478 -26.71 1.42 -14.35
CA THR A 478 -25.41 2.11 -14.29
C THR A 478 -25.35 3.04 -13.09
N ALA A 479 -26.38 3.85 -12.83
CA ALA A 479 -26.42 4.73 -11.67
C ALA A 479 -26.30 3.96 -10.34
N ALA A 480 -27.14 2.93 -10.14
CA ALA A 480 -27.11 2.10 -8.94
C ALA A 480 -25.75 1.41 -8.73
N PHE A 481 -25.16 0.83 -9.78
CA PHE A 481 -23.81 0.24 -9.71
C PHE A 481 -22.76 1.28 -9.31
N THR A 482 -22.79 2.48 -9.91
CA THR A 482 -21.83 3.54 -9.63
C THR A 482 -21.97 4.13 -8.23
N ASP A 483 -23.17 4.14 -7.64
CA ASP A 483 -23.38 4.63 -6.26
C ASP A 483 -22.55 3.84 -5.23
N GLY A 484 -22.38 2.53 -5.42
CA GLY A 484 -21.48 1.73 -4.59
C GLY A 484 -20.02 1.76 -5.05
N ALA A 485 -19.77 1.61 -6.35
CA ALA A 485 -18.41 1.48 -6.88
C ALA A 485 -17.58 2.78 -6.76
N SER A 486 -18.22 3.95 -6.94
CA SER A 486 -17.55 5.26 -6.87
C SER A 486 -17.10 5.64 -5.46
N ALA A 487 -17.67 5.04 -4.41
CA ALA A 487 -17.24 5.31 -3.05
C ALA A 487 -15.79 4.86 -2.78
N LEU A 488 -15.29 3.91 -3.57
CA LEU A 488 -13.98 3.28 -3.49
C LEU A 488 -12.93 3.87 -4.44
N THR A 489 -13.27 4.92 -5.21
CA THR A 489 -12.29 5.55 -6.10
C THR A 489 -11.32 6.46 -5.35
N GLY A 490 -10.15 6.69 -5.95
CA GLY A 490 -9.07 7.46 -5.34
C GLY A 490 -9.40 8.93 -5.12
N ARG A 491 -9.42 9.35 -3.85
CA ARG A 491 -9.73 10.73 -3.39
C ARG A 491 -8.50 11.60 -3.11
N GLY A 492 -7.32 11.20 -3.57
CA GLY A 492 -6.09 11.99 -3.45
C GLY A 492 -5.44 11.91 -2.07
N GLN A 493 -5.61 10.80 -1.36
CA GLN A 493 -4.94 10.56 -0.06
C GLN A 493 -3.66 9.72 -0.19
N LEU A 494 -3.29 9.31 -1.43
CA LEU A 494 -2.18 8.41 -1.76
C LEU A 494 -2.25 7.03 -1.10
N GLY A 495 -1.31 6.15 -1.46
CA GLY A 495 -1.27 4.76 -0.99
C GLY A 495 -2.30 3.85 -1.68
N HIS A 496 -2.50 2.65 -1.13
CA HIS A 496 -3.27 1.57 -1.77
C HIS A 496 -4.74 1.92 -2.08
N GLY A 497 -5.37 2.82 -1.31
CA GLY A 497 -6.73 3.28 -1.56
C GLY A 497 -6.87 4.24 -2.75
N ASP A 498 -5.78 4.87 -3.19
CA ASP A 498 -5.76 5.90 -4.23
C ASP A 498 -5.36 5.34 -5.61
N ARG A 499 -5.72 4.08 -5.87
CA ARG A 499 -5.31 3.29 -7.06
C ARG A 499 -6.44 2.88 -7.99
N PHE A 500 -7.70 2.94 -7.56
CA PHE A 500 -8.86 2.54 -8.36
C PHE A 500 -9.60 3.80 -8.85
N PHE A 501 -9.85 3.89 -10.16
CA PHE A 501 -10.54 5.03 -10.77
C PHE A 501 -11.60 4.53 -11.74
N LEU A 502 -12.74 5.24 -11.81
CA LEU A 502 -13.87 4.91 -12.66
C LEU A 502 -14.31 6.13 -13.47
N HIS A 503 -14.37 5.96 -14.79
CA HIS A 503 -14.71 7.02 -15.73
C HIS A 503 -15.94 6.65 -16.55
N ARG A 504 -16.86 7.62 -16.69
CA ARG A 504 -18.08 7.45 -17.47
C ARG A 504 -17.78 7.53 -18.96
N LEU A 505 -18.15 6.48 -19.71
CA LEU A 505 -18.26 6.51 -21.16
C LEU A 505 -19.73 6.61 -21.56
N THR A 506 -20.12 7.73 -22.18
CA THR A 506 -21.49 7.93 -22.67
C THR A 506 -21.58 7.46 -24.13
N SER A 507 -22.59 6.66 -24.46
CA SER A 507 -22.81 6.17 -25.83
C SER A 507 -24.29 5.85 -26.09
N PRO A 508 -24.83 6.06 -27.30
CA PRO A 508 -26.14 5.53 -27.66
C PRO A 508 -26.14 4.00 -27.70
N ALA A 509 -27.30 3.38 -27.49
CA ALA A 509 -27.48 1.93 -27.65
C ALA A 509 -26.97 1.44 -29.02
N GLY A 510 -26.20 0.34 -29.03
CA GLY A 510 -25.51 -0.17 -30.22
C GLY A 510 -24.27 0.61 -30.68
N GLY A 511 -23.97 1.78 -30.11
CA GLY A 511 -22.76 2.57 -30.37
C GLY A 511 -21.59 2.28 -29.43
N ALA A 512 -21.79 1.40 -28.43
CA ALA A 512 -20.88 1.24 -27.29
C ALA A 512 -19.47 0.76 -27.67
N VAL A 513 -19.36 -0.20 -28.60
CA VAL A 513 -18.07 -0.71 -29.11
C VAL A 513 -17.24 0.43 -29.71
N ARG A 514 -17.79 1.18 -30.67
CA ARG A 514 -17.09 2.29 -31.33
C ARG A 514 -16.71 3.41 -30.36
N ALA A 515 -17.56 3.67 -29.36
CA ALA A 515 -17.26 4.64 -28.30
C ALA A 515 -16.08 4.18 -27.44
N LEU A 516 -16.00 2.88 -27.11
CA LEU A 516 -14.90 2.31 -26.33
C LEU A 516 -13.60 2.22 -27.14
N GLU A 517 -13.65 1.78 -28.40
CA GLU A 517 -12.50 1.79 -29.32
C GLU A 517 -11.89 3.20 -29.43
N LYS A 518 -12.76 4.22 -29.58
CA LYS A 518 -12.33 5.62 -29.59
C LYS A 518 -11.67 6.00 -28.27
N GLU A 519 -12.32 5.73 -27.13
CA GLU A 519 -11.79 6.04 -25.80
C GLU A 519 -10.41 5.39 -25.57
N MET A 520 -10.25 4.13 -25.98
CA MET A 520 -8.98 3.37 -25.91
C MET A 520 -7.88 3.91 -26.84
N SER A 521 -8.24 4.54 -27.97
CA SER A 521 -7.27 5.18 -28.88
C SER A 521 -6.83 6.57 -28.41
N GLU A 522 -7.62 7.21 -27.54
CA GLU A 522 -7.36 8.56 -27.04
C GLU A 522 -6.80 8.55 -25.60
N ARG A 523 -7.07 7.51 -24.80
CA ARG A 523 -6.78 7.45 -23.36
C ARG A 523 -6.56 6.01 -22.87
N ALA A 524 -5.77 5.88 -21.82
CA ALA A 524 -5.57 4.59 -21.15
C ALA A 524 -6.89 4.03 -20.58
N VAL A 525 -7.22 2.79 -20.91
CA VAL A 525 -8.33 2.00 -20.35
C VAL A 525 -7.82 0.62 -19.95
N THR A 526 -7.94 0.27 -18.68
CA THR A 526 -7.49 -1.01 -18.12
C THR A 526 -8.61 -2.05 -18.12
N ALA A 527 -9.82 -1.65 -17.70
CA ALA A 527 -10.95 -2.56 -17.57
C ALA A 527 -12.31 -1.85 -17.71
N VAL A 528 -13.33 -2.60 -18.10
CA VAL A 528 -14.73 -2.17 -18.21
C VAL A 528 -15.56 -2.81 -17.09
N PHE A 529 -16.42 -2.01 -16.46
CA PHE A 529 -17.24 -2.37 -15.30
C PHE A 529 -18.72 -2.04 -15.50
N GLY A 530 -19.58 -2.78 -14.81
CA GLY A 530 -21.01 -2.49 -14.73
C GLY A 530 -21.75 -2.85 -16.02
N VAL A 531 -22.68 -2.00 -16.45
CA VAL A 531 -23.56 -2.29 -17.60
C VAL A 531 -22.77 -2.29 -18.91
N VAL A 532 -22.92 -3.36 -19.70
CA VAL A 532 -22.29 -3.53 -21.02
C VAL A 532 -23.30 -3.89 -22.11
N ASP A 533 -22.94 -3.55 -23.35
CA ASP A 533 -23.63 -4.03 -24.55
C ASP A 533 -23.05 -5.40 -24.98
N ASP A 534 -23.90 -6.29 -25.48
CA ASP A 534 -23.54 -7.66 -25.88
C ASP A 534 -22.40 -7.73 -26.90
N ALA A 535 -22.28 -6.72 -27.78
CA ALA A 535 -21.21 -6.65 -28.77
C ALA A 535 -19.84 -6.34 -28.15
N MET A 536 -19.79 -5.64 -27.02
CA MET A 536 -18.53 -5.27 -26.36
C MET A 536 -17.74 -6.49 -25.87
N LEU A 537 -18.43 -7.53 -25.39
CA LEU A 537 -17.81 -8.77 -24.94
C LEU A 537 -17.10 -9.54 -26.08
N SER A 538 -17.25 -9.08 -27.33
CA SER A 538 -16.48 -9.57 -28.48
C SER A 538 -15.10 -8.93 -28.64
N MET A 539 -14.78 -7.86 -27.91
CA MET A 539 -13.47 -7.22 -27.88
C MET A 539 -12.46 -8.07 -27.08
N SER A 540 -11.18 -8.09 -27.48
CA SER A 540 -10.11 -8.87 -26.84
C SER A 540 -9.00 -8.03 -26.19
N ASN A 541 -8.92 -6.74 -26.52
CA ASN A 541 -7.88 -5.81 -26.09
C ASN A 541 -8.18 -5.08 -24.77
N VAL A 542 -9.28 -5.41 -24.09
CA VAL A 542 -9.73 -4.80 -22.83
C VAL A 542 -10.32 -5.87 -21.92
N VAL A 543 -10.13 -5.73 -20.61
CA VAL A 543 -10.70 -6.66 -19.62
C VAL A 543 -12.11 -6.21 -19.24
N PHE A 544 -13.06 -7.14 -19.14
CA PHE A 544 -14.38 -6.92 -18.57
C PHE A 544 -14.45 -7.57 -17.18
N ILE A 545 -14.78 -6.79 -16.16
CA ILE A 545 -14.94 -7.28 -14.79
C ILE A 545 -16.40 -7.17 -14.37
N ASP A 546 -16.98 -8.33 -14.10
CA ASP A 546 -18.38 -8.55 -13.73
C ASP A 546 -19.40 -7.81 -14.62
N PRO A 547 -19.43 -8.12 -15.93
CA PRO A 547 -20.28 -7.42 -16.88
C PRO A 547 -21.78 -7.65 -16.62
N VAL A 548 -22.52 -6.56 -16.38
CA VAL A 548 -23.97 -6.56 -16.20
C VAL A 548 -24.63 -6.47 -17.58
N THR A 549 -25.15 -7.58 -18.10
CA THR A 549 -25.80 -7.64 -19.42
C THR A 549 -27.30 -7.36 -19.33
N LEU A 550 -27.82 -6.52 -20.23
CA LEU A 550 -29.23 -6.11 -20.25
C LEU A 550 -30.20 -7.20 -20.74
N SER A 551 -29.69 -8.27 -21.33
CA SER A 551 -30.43 -9.46 -21.73
C SER A 551 -29.69 -10.67 -21.16
N PRO A 552 -30.40 -11.72 -20.68
CA PRO A 552 -29.74 -12.91 -20.20
C PRO A 552 -29.04 -13.63 -21.35
N ARG A 553 -27.90 -14.26 -21.03
CA ARG A 553 -27.06 -15.02 -21.95
C ARG A 553 -26.21 -16.06 -21.19
N PRO A 554 -25.70 -17.09 -21.89
CA PRO A 554 -24.60 -17.91 -21.38
C PRO A 554 -23.32 -17.09 -21.18
N LYS A 555 -22.42 -17.58 -20.32
CA LYS A 555 -21.09 -16.99 -20.09
C LYS A 555 -20.29 -16.93 -21.39
N VAL A 556 -19.52 -15.86 -21.56
CA VAL A 556 -18.55 -15.74 -22.65
C VAL A 556 -17.25 -16.40 -22.18
N ALA A 557 -16.88 -17.55 -22.72
CA ALA A 557 -15.65 -18.27 -22.36
C ALA A 557 -14.42 -17.57 -23.00
N ARG A 558 -13.93 -16.51 -22.35
CA ARG A 558 -12.78 -15.73 -22.82
C ARG A 558 -11.90 -15.27 -21.67
N ARG A 559 -10.59 -15.32 -21.90
CA ARG A 559 -9.53 -14.90 -20.96
C ARG A 559 -9.74 -13.47 -20.42
N ASN A 560 -10.30 -12.57 -21.23
CA ASN A 560 -10.47 -11.16 -20.88
C ASN A 560 -11.86 -10.79 -20.32
N VAL A 561 -12.73 -11.77 -20.02
CA VAL A 561 -14.06 -11.52 -19.44
C VAL A 561 -14.19 -12.30 -18.14
N PHE A 562 -14.33 -11.63 -17.00
CA PHE A 562 -14.41 -12.26 -15.68
C PHE A 562 -15.77 -12.04 -15.03
N TYR A 563 -16.35 -13.10 -14.47
CA TYR A 563 -17.62 -13.06 -13.74
C TYR A 563 -17.39 -13.24 -12.23
N LEU A 564 -17.75 -12.22 -11.44
CA LEU A 564 -17.71 -12.24 -9.98
C LEU A 564 -19.10 -12.58 -9.40
N SER A 565 -20.16 -12.22 -10.12
CA SER A 565 -21.54 -12.62 -9.92
C SER A 565 -21.80 -14.04 -10.47
N PRO A 566 -22.85 -14.75 -10.00
CA PRO A 566 -23.15 -16.10 -10.46
C PRO A 566 -23.55 -16.11 -11.93
N THR A 567 -22.91 -16.95 -12.75
CA THR A 567 -23.29 -17.09 -14.16
C THR A 567 -24.64 -17.78 -14.31
N LEU A 568 -25.29 -17.65 -15.48
CA LEU A 568 -26.59 -18.29 -15.72
C LEU A 568 -26.49 -19.83 -15.62
N GLU A 569 -25.36 -20.40 -16.04
CA GLU A 569 -25.02 -21.81 -15.89
C GLU A 569 -25.04 -22.24 -14.42
N GLN A 570 -24.26 -21.55 -13.57
CA GLN A 570 -24.15 -21.88 -12.14
C GLN A 570 -25.51 -21.81 -11.43
N GLN A 571 -26.30 -20.76 -11.74
CA GLN A 571 -27.63 -20.58 -11.15
C GLN A 571 -28.57 -21.72 -11.55
N LEU A 572 -28.59 -22.11 -12.84
CA LEU A 572 -29.45 -23.19 -13.33
C LEU A 572 -29.08 -24.56 -12.76
N MET A 573 -27.79 -24.87 -12.63
CA MET A 573 -27.34 -26.14 -12.04
C MET A 573 -27.74 -26.22 -10.57
N LEU A 574 -27.43 -25.19 -9.77
CA LEU A 574 -27.76 -25.13 -8.34
C LEU A 574 -29.27 -25.33 -8.09
N ILE A 575 -30.13 -24.65 -8.86
CA ILE A 575 -31.59 -24.77 -8.74
C ILE A 575 -32.05 -26.19 -9.12
N THR A 576 -31.54 -26.74 -10.21
CA THR A 576 -31.97 -28.04 -10.76
C THR A 576 -31.51 -29.21 -9.88
N GLU A 577 -30.32 -29.12 -9.32
CA GLU A 577 -29.73 -30.11 -8.42
C GLU A 577 -30.49 -30.19 -7.09
N HIS A 578 -30.62 -29.04 -6.40
CA HIS A 578 -31.01 -28.95 -4.99
C HIS A 578 -32.51 -28.69 -4.74
N ILE A 579 -33.23 -28.04 -5.68
CA ILE A 579 -34.58 -27.50 -5.42
C ILE A 579 -35.68 -28.18 -6.23
N ILE A 580 -35.37 -28.63 -7.44
CA ILE A 580 -36.30 -29.37 -8.31
C ILE A 580 -36.26 -30.86 -7.88
N PRO A 581 -37.34 -31.45 -7.35
CA PRO A 581 -37.34 -32.84 -6.88
C PRO A 581 -37.26 -33.86 -8.04
N LYS A 582 -36.70 -35.05 -7.77
CA LYS A 582 -36.50 -36.10 -8.78
C LYS A 582 -37.80 -36.74 -9.31
N GLU A 583 -38.87 -36.78 -8.53
CA GLU A 583 -39.93 -37.78 -8.75
C GLU A 583 -41.29 -37.24 -9.25
N LYS A 584 -41.54 -35.91 -9.27
CA LYS A 584 -42.88 -35.38 -9.69
C LYS A 584 -43.08 -33.88 -9.94
N SER A 585 -42.04 -33.03 -9.94
CA SER A 585 -42.24 -31.60 -10.27
C SER A 585 -42.42 -31.40 -11.77
N THR A 586 -43.53 -30.79 -12.19
CA THR A 586 -43.64 -30.27 -13.55
C THR A 586 -42.74 -29.04 -13.70
N VAL A 587 -41.78 -29.09 -14.62
CA VAL A 587 -40.81 -28.02 -14.86
C VAL A 587 -41.15 -27.32 -16.17
N CYS A 588 -41.39 -26.01 -16.09
CA CYS A 588 -41.63 -25.15 -17.24
C CYS A 588 -40.46 -24.17 -17.40
N ALA A 589 -39.85 -24.13 -18.59
CA ALA A 589 -38.84 -23.12 -18.92
C ALA A 589 -39.44 -22.05 -19.85
N ILE A 590 -39.44 -20.79 -19.41
CA ILE A 590 -39.89 -19.64 -20.19
C ILE A 590 -38.66 -18.76 -20.45
N ILE A 591 -38.30 -18.60 -21.72
CA ILE A 591 -37.03 -17.99 -22.14
C ILE A 591 -37.31 -16.81 -23.07
N ARG A 592 -36.85 -15.61 -22.69
CA ARG A 592 -36.76 -14.41 -23.53
C ARG A 592 -35.31 -13.94 -23.56
N SER A 593 -34.74 -13.78 -24.75
CA SER A 593 -33.40 -13.20 -24.94
C SER A 593 -33.26 -12.85 -26.41
N SER A 594 -32.95 -11.59 -26.72
CA SER A 594 -33.05 -11.07 -28.09
C SER A 594 -32.11 -11.79 -29.06
N ASN A 595 -30.92 -12.21 -28.59
CA ASN A 595 -29.91 -12.90 -29.40
C ASN A 595 -29.58 -14.33 -28.91
N ASN A 596 -29.72 -14.62 -27.61
CA ASN A 596 -29.16 -15.83 -27.00
C ASN A 596 -30.19 -16.93 -26.66
N ALA A 597 -31.48 -16.72 -26.95
CA ALA A 597 -32.56 -17.65 -26.56
C ALA A 597 -32.34 -19.10 -27.03
N ARG A 598 -31.74 -19.32 -28.22
CA ARG A 598 -31.42 -20.67 -28.71
C ARG A 598 -30.37 -21.37 -27.83
N ALA A 599 -29.32 -20.65 -27.43
CA ALA A 599 -28.25 -21.18 -26.60
C ALA A 599 -28.73 -21.43 -25.17
N ILE A 600 -29.50 -20.51 -24.59
CA ILE A 600 -30.13 -20.68 -23.28
C ILE A 600 -31.06 -21.90 -23.28
N ARG A 601 -31.87 -22.09 -24.33
CA ARG A 601 -32.76 -23.26 -24.47
C ARG A 601 -31.98 -24.58 -24.50
N TYR A 602 -30.85 -24.61 -25.20
CA TYR A 602 -29.95 -25.77 -25.21
C TYR A 602 -29.36 -26.04 -23.83
N MET A 603 -28.84 -25.00 -23.16
CA MET A 603 -28.29 -25.08 -21.80
C MET A 603 -29.30 -25.57 -20.78
N VAL A 604 -30.51 -24.98 -20.72
CA VAL A 604 -31.57 -25.40 -19.78
C VAL A 604 -31.92 -26.88 -19.98
N ARG A 605 -32.06 -27.31 -21.25
CA ARG A 605 -32.30 -28.72 -21.56
C ARG A 605 -31.15 -29.61 -21.08
N ARG A 606 -29.90 -29.24 -21.35
CA ARG A 606 -28.70 -29.99 -20.94
C ARG A 606 -28.58 -30.11 -19.42
N VAL A 607 -28.78 -29.02 -18.68
CA VAL A 607 -28.75 -29.03 -17.20
C VAL A 607 -29.84 -29.96 -16.64
N VAL A 608 -31.05 -29.91 -17.19
CA VAL A 608 -32.15 -30.80 -16.79
C VAL A 608 -31.85 -32.27 -17.12
N GLU A 609 -31.26 -32.55 -18.29
CA GLU A 609 -30.79 -33.88 -18.69
C GLU A 609 -29.68 -34.41 -17.75
N ILE A 610 -28.66 -33.59 -17.44
CA ILE A 610 -27.54 -33.95 -16.53
C ILE A 610 -28.07 -34.43 -15.17
N PHE A 611 -29.00 -33.71 -14.56
CA PHE A 611 -29.53 -34.06 -13.24
C PHE A 611 -30.66 -35.10 -13.28
N ASN A 612 -30.89 -35.79 -14.39
CA ASN A 612 -32.00 -36.76 -14.57
C ASN A 612 -33.37 -36.17 -14.14
N ARG A 613 -33.68 -34.97 -14.62
CA ARG A 613 -34.98 -34.30 -14.43
C ARG A 613 -35.74 -34.24 -15.76
N SER A 614 -37.06 -34.02 -15.72
CA SER A 614 -37.91 -33.87 -16.92
C SER A 614 -38.30 -32.42 -17.14
N LEU A 615 -38.26 -31.96 -18.40
CA LEU A 615 -38.73 -30.64 -18.83
C LEU A 615 -40.04 -30.80 -19.61
N ASP A 616 -41.18 -30.49 -18.99
CA ASP A 616 -42.50 -30.72 -19.62
C ASP A 616 -42.80 -29.71 -20.73
N THR A 617 -42.40 -28.45 -20.50
CA THR A 617 -42.66 -27.35 -21.43
C THR A 617 -41.47 -26.41 -21.54
N THR A 618 -41.20 -25.96 -22.76
CA THR A 618 -40.19 -24.95 -23.06
C THR A 618 -40.77 -23.92 -24.02
N VAL A 619 -40.95 -22.70 -23.54
CA VAL A 619 -41.51 -21.58 -24.28
C VAL A 619 -40.40 -20.58 -24.58
N THR A 620 -40.32 -20.11 -25.83
CA THR A 620 -39.45 -19.00 -26.21
C THR A 620 -40.30 -17.80 -26.57
N LEU A 621 -40.16 -16.73 -25.79
CA LEU A 621 -40.90 -15.48 -25.95
C LEU A 621 -40.12 -14.49 -26.82
N ARG A 622 -40.85 -13.66 -27.56
CA ARG A 622 -40.33 -12.43 -28.18
C ARG A 622 -40.38 -11.28 -27.19
N ASP A 623 -39.68 -10.20 -27.50
CA ASP A 623 -39.52 -9.04 -26.60
C ASP A 623 -40.84 -8.31 -26.28
N GLY A 624 -41.89 -8.48 -27.11
CA GLY A 624 -43.22 -7.93 -26.88
C GLY A 624 -44.26 -8.91 -26.29
N ASP A 625 -43.94 -10.20 -26.15
CA ASP A 625 -44.88 -11.21 -25.65
C ASP A 625 -45.05 -11.11 -24.13
N ARG A 626 -46.21 -11.46 -23.58
CA ARG A 626 -46.46 -11.45 -22.12
C ARG A 626 -46.30 -12.84 -21.50
N VAL A 627 -45.69 -12.92 -20.31
CA VAL A 627 -45.51 -14.20 -19.58
C VAL A 627 -46.85 -14.83 -19.15
N SER A 628 -47.88 -14.02 -18.91
CA SER A 628 -49.13 -14.45 -18.26
C SER A 628 -49.93 -15.53 -18.99
N GLY A 629 -49.72 -15.70 -20.31
CA GLY A 629 -50.35 -16.76 -21.09
C GLY A 629 -49.66 -18.13 -20.98
N TRP A 630 -48.50 -18.19 -20.33
CA TRP A 630 -47.59 -19.33 -20.34
C TRP A 630 -47.23 -19.84 -18.94
N LEU A 631 -47.68 -19.17 -17.87
CA LEU A 631 -47.45 -19.61 -16.49
C LEU A 631 -48.36 -20.79 -16.14
N PRO A 632 -47.83 -21.94 -15.68
CA PRO A 632 -48.63 -23.09 -15.29
C PRO A 632 -49.38 -22.85 -13.96
N PRO A 633 -50.46 -23.59 -13.67
CA PRO A 633 -51.23 -23.46 -12.43
C PRO A 633 -50.57 -24.11 -11.20
N ALA A 634 -49.52 -24.93 -11.40
CA ALA A 634 -48.68 -25.55 -10.38
C ALA A 634 -47.31 -25.91 -10.96
N GLY A 635 -46.30 -26.14 -10.11
CA GLY A 635 -44.96 -26.60 -10.51
C GLY A 635 -43.88 -25.52 -10.43
N ASP A 636 -42.72 -25.85 -11.02
CA ASP A 636 -41.51 -25.02 -10.98
C ASP A 636 -41.29 -24.33 -12.34
N VAL A 637 -41.11 -23.01 -12.32
CA VAL A 637 -40.96 -22.19 -13.53
C VAL A 637 -39.57 -21.55 -13.56
N LEU A 638 -38.75 -21.92 -14.54
CA LEU A 638 -37.49 -21.24 -14.86
C LEU A 638 -37.82 -20.07 -15.82
N LEU A 639 -37.93 -18.86 -15.28
CA LEU A 639 -38.26 -17.65 -16.04
C LEU A 639 -36.99 -16.83 -16.32
N ILE A 640 -36.43 -17.00 -17.52
CA ILE A 640 -35.20 -16.36 -17.97
C ILE A 640 -35.58 -15.26 -18.96
N GLY A 641 -35.22 -14.01 -18.67
CA GLY A 641 -35.51 -12.83 -19.47
C GLY A 641 -36.75 -12.08 -19.00
N LEU A 642 -36.89 -11.85 -17.69
CA LEU A 642 -37.99 -11.08 -17.11
C LEU A 642 -38.07 -9.67 -17.72
N ALA A 643 -39.27 -9.21 -18.10
CA ALA A 643 -39.50 -7.83 -18.53
C ALA A 643 -40.36 -7.08 -17.50
N ALA A 644 -40.22 -5.75 -17.45
CA ALA A 644 -40.98 -4.91 -16.52
C ALA A 644 -42.52 -5.07 -16.66
N SER A 645 -43.00 -5.39 -17.87
CA SER A 645 -44.40 -5.67 -18.19
C SER A 645 -44.94 -6.99 -17.62
N ASP A 646 -44.07 -7.92 -17.23
CA ASP A 646 -44.45 -9.23 -16.71
C ASP A 646 -44.64 -9.24 -15.19
N ILE A 647 -44.07 -8.29 -14.46
CA ILE A 647 -43.94 -8.33 -12.99
C ILE A 647 -45.30 -8.32 -12.28
N GLU A 648 -46.20 -7.41 -12.63
CA GLU A 648 -47.53 -7.33 -12.00
C GLU A 648 -48.42 -8.54 -12.38
N PRO A 649 -48.48 -8.99 -13.66
CA PRO A 649 -49.10 -10.28 -14.00
C PRO A 649 -48.51 -11.47 -13.24
N LEU A 650 -47.19 -11.52 -13.06
CA LEU A 650 -46.47 -12.58 -12.34
C LEU A 650 -46.82 -12.60 -10.85
N ALA A 651 -46.81 -11.44 -10.18
CA ALA A 651 -47.23 -11.30 -8.78
C ALA A 651 -48.69 -11.77 -8.60
N SER A 652 -49.59 -11.28 -9.47
CA SER A 652 -51.00 -11.65 -9.48
C SER A 652 -51.26 -13.14 -9.82
N HIS A 653 -50.35 -13.80 -10.55
CA HIS A 653 -50.42 -15.25 -10.80
C HIS A 653 -49.97 -16.05 -9.58
N LEU A 654 -48.83 -15.68 -8.99
CA LEU A 654 -48.31 -16.32 -7.79
C LEU A 654 -49.31 -16.23 -6.62
N ASP A 655 -49.95 -15.08 -6.40
CA ASP A 655 -50.98 -14.92 -5.36
C ASP A 655 -52.18 -15.87 -5.54
N LYS A 656 -52.58 -16.16 -6.79
CA LYS A 656 -53.69 -17.07 -7.12
C LYS A 656 -53.30 -18.54 -7.07
N HIS A 657 -52.06 -18.86 -7.37
CA HIS A 657 -51.57 -20.23 -7.54
C HIS A 657 -50.46 -20.53 -6.50
N PRO A 658 -50.81 -20.98 -5.28
CA PRO A 658 -49.85 -21.21 -4.20
C PRO A 658 -48.85 -22.35 -4.50
N GLY A 659 -49.24 -23.30 -5.37
CA GLY A 659 -48.39 -24.42 -5.79
C GLY A 659 -47.38 -24.10 -6.91
N VAL A 660 -47.16 -22.82 -7.24
CA VAL A 660 -46.19 -22.38 -8.25
C VAL A 660 -44.98 -21.72 -7.58
N ARG A 661 -43.77 -22.11 -7.97
CA ARG A 661 -42.50 -21.42 -7.66
C ARG A 661 -41.89 -20.90 -8.95
N VAL A 662 -41.33 -19.69 -8.94
CA VAL A 662 -40.74 -19.04 -10.12
C VAL A 662 -39.32 -18.63 -9.79
N PHE A 663 -38.38 -19.06 -10.62
CA PHE A 663 -36.95 -18.78 -10.49
C PHE A 663 -36.56 -17.78 -11.58
N VAL A 664 -35.90 -16.69 -11.21
CA VAL A 664 -35.37 -15.67 -12.13
C VAL A 664 -33.86 -15.53 -11.97
N PRO A 665 -33.11 -15.26 -13.05
CA PRO A 665 -31.69 -14.93 -12.98
C PRO A 665 -31.40 -13.72 -12.09
N PHE A 666 -30.24 -13.70 -11.44
CA PHE A 666 -29.81 -12.59 -10.58
C PHE A 666 -29.93 -11.22 -11.26
N PHE A 667 -29.44 -11.07 -12.49
CA PHE A 667 -29.46 -9.78 -13.19
C PHE A 667 -30.87 -9.38 -13.66
N ASP A 668 -31.74 -10.33 -14.01
CA ASP A 668 -33.16 -10.04 -14.29
C ASP A 668 -33.85 -9.42 -13.06
N PHE A 669 -33.58 -9.97 -11.88
CA PHE A 669 -34.04 -9.41 -10.61
C PHE A 669 -33.40 -8.05 -10.31
N ALA A 670 -32.07 -7.94 -10.42
CA ALA A 670 -31.32 -6.75 -10.03
C ALA A 670 -31.58 -5.54 -10.94
N LEU A 671 -31.74 -5.74 -12.25
CA LEU A 671 -32.08 -4.69 -13.22
C LEU A 671 -33.52 -4.17 -13.08
N LEU A 672 -34.41 -4.98 -12.50
CA LEU A 672 -35.83 -4.67 -12.30
C LEU A 672 -36.21 -4.51 -10.82
N TYR A 673 -35.22 -4.32 -9.94
CA TYR A 673 -35.36 -4.28 -8.48
C TYR A 673 -36.52 -3.39 -8.03
N ASP A 674 -36.53 -2.10 -8.38
CA ASP A 674 -37.58 -1.15 -7.99
C ASP A 674 -38.99 -1.64 -8.38
N ASN A 675 -39.10 -2.23 -9.57
CA ASN A 675 -40.36 -2.71 -10.13
C ASN A 675 -40.86 -3.96 -9.38
N ILE A 676 -39.95 -4.89 -9.03
CA ILE A 676 -40.26 -6.09 -8.25
C ILE A 676 -40.62 -5.73 -6.80
N ILE A 677 -39.81 -4.89 -6.15
CA ILE A 677 -40.03 -4.43 -4.77
C ILE A 677 -41.36 -3.67 -4.65
N SER A 678 -41.72 -2.85 -5.64
CA SER A 678 -43.02 -2.17 -5.67
C SER A 678 -44.20 -3.15 -5.80
N ALA A 679 -44.10 -4.13 -6.71
CA ALA A 679 -45.20 -5.06 -6.98
C ALA A 679 -45.42 -6.12 -5.88
N PHE A 680 -44.35 -6.67 -5.31
CA PHE A 680 -44.41 -7.79 -4.36
C PHE A 680 -44.55 -7.41 -2.89
N LYS A 681 -44.47 -6.11 -2.54
CA LYS A 681 -44.54 -5.65 -1.15
C LYS A 681 -45.86 -6.04 -0.49
N GLY A 682 -45.79 -6.87 0.55
CA GLY A 682 -46.95 -7.35 1.31
C GLY A 682 -47.77 -8.44 0.60
N ARG A 683 -47.27 -9.04 -0.49
CA ARG A 683 -47.93 -10.15 -1.20
C ARG A 683 -47.39 -11.52 -0.79
N PRO A 684 -48.25 -12.54 -0.61
CA PRO A 684 -47.81 -13.92 -0.32
C PRO A 684 -47.03 -14.57 -1.48
N GLY A 685 -47.14 -14.05 -2.72
CA GLY A 685 -46.28 -14.48 -3.83
C GLY A 685 -44.78 -14.25 -3.62
N ALA A 686 -44.37 -13.35 -2.72
CA ALA A 686 -42.97 -12.96 -2.53
C ALA A 686 -42.07 -14.09 -2.01
N GLU A 687 -42.61 -15.06 -1.27
CA GLU A 687 -41.87 -16.23 -0.79
C GLU A 687 -41.51 -17.21 -1.91
N ARG A 688 -42.19 -17.13 -3.07
CA ARG A 688 -42.10 -18.11 -4.17
C ARG A 688 -41.55 -17.54 -5.48
N LEU A 689 -41.25 -16.23 -5.52
CA LEU A 689 -40.34 -15.65 -6.51
C LEU A 689 -38.92 -15.73 -5.95
N LEU A 690 -38.08 -16.53 -6.60
CA LEU A 690 -36.75 -16.93 -6.12
C LEU A 690 -35.65 -16.48 -7.09
N PHE A 691 -34.49 -16.11 -6.57
CA PHE A 691 -33.30 -15.78 -7.35
C PHE A 691 -32.03 -16.21 -6.60
N ALA A 692 -30.98 -16.54 -7.34
CA ALA A 692 -29.69 -16.93 -6.77
C ALA A 692 -28.74 -15.73 -6.69
N THR A 693 -27.93 -15.64 -5.65
CA THR A 693 -26.91 -14.57 -5.48
C THR A 693 -25.78 -15.05 -4.59
N ASN A 694 -24.56 -14.53 -4.80
CA ASN A 694 -23.44 -14.66 -3.86
C ASN A 694 -23.25 -13.40 -3.01
N LEU A 695 -24.12 -12.39 -3.14
CA LEU A 695 -24.03 -11.19 -2.32
C LEU A 695 -24.61 -11.44 -0.92
N PRO A 696 -23.98 -10.89 0.15
CA PRO A 696 -24.62 -10.79 1.46
C PRO A 696 -25.82 -9.82 1.44
N HIS A 697 -26.63 -9.80 2.50
CA HIS A 697 -27.89 -9.04 2.52
C HIS A 697 -27.68 -7.51 2.53
N TRP A 698 -27.84 -6.88 1.36
CA TRP A 698 -27.53 -5.46 1.13
C TRP A 698 -28.27 -4.46 2.03
N ALA A 699 -29.41 -4.84 2.60
CA ALA A 699 -30.22 -3.99 3.49
C ALA A 699 -30.23 -4.44 4.96
N GLU A 700 -29.31 -5.31 5.40
CA GLU A 700 -29.22 -5.77 6.79
C GLU A 700 -28.49 -4.75 7.70
N GLU A 701 -29.22 -4.00 8.53
CA GLU A 701 -28.65 -2.88 9.30
C GLU A 701 -27.54 -3.27 10.30
N ASN A 702 -27.62 -4.49 10.86
CA ASN A 702 -26.63 -5.03 11.80
C ASN A 702 -25.83 -6.17 11.18
N ALA A 703 -25.51 -6.08 9.89
CA ALA A 703 -24.83 -7.13 9.15
C ALA A 703 -23.53 -7.61 9.82
N MET A 704 -23.39 -8.93 9.97
CA MET A 704 -22.12 -9.55 10.36
C MET A 704 -21.07 -9.42 9.24
N SER A 705 -21.52 -9.35 7.98
CA SER A 705 -20.67 -9.17 6.80
C SER A 705 -19.81 -7.90 6.91
N GLU A 706 -18.51 -8.03 6.63
CA GLU A 706 -17.61 -6.87 6.57
C GLU A 706 -17.87 -6.03 5.32
N THR A 707 -18.17 -6.67 4.19
CA THR A 707 -18.52 -6.02 2.93
C THR A 707 -19.77 -5.15 3.09
N VAL A 708 -20.85 -5.66 3.71
CA VAL A 708 -22.07 -4.87 3.94
C VAL A 708 -21.81 -3.70 4.91
N ARG A 709 -21.06 -3.93 6.00
CA ARG A 709 -20.65 -2.84 6.92
C ARG A 709 -19.74 -1.81 6.24
N GLY A 710 -18.94 -2.21 5.26
CA GLY A 710 -18.18 -1.33 4.38
C GLY A 710 -19.10 -0.50 3.48
N PHE A 711 -20.02 -1.18 2.79
CA PHE A 711 -21.01 -0.59 1.89
C PHE A 711 -21.89 0.45 2.59
N HIS A 712 -22.42 0.16 3.79
CA HIS A 712 -23.27 1.12 4.54
C HIS A 712 -22.51 2.34 5.05
N ARG A 713 -21.21 2.19 5.38
CA ARG A 713 -20.34 3.34 5.71
C ARG A 713 -20.04 4.20 4.48
N ALA A 714 -19.93 3.58 3.31
CA ALA A 714 -19.67 4.22 2.03
C ALA A 714 -20.92 4.91 1.43
N VAL A 715 -22.08 4.27 1.57
CA VAL A 715 -23.39 4.68 1.07
C VAL A 715 -24.36 4.77 2.25
N PRO A 716 -24.35 5.87 3.03
CA PRO A 716 -25.18 6.03 4.23
C PRO A 716 -26.67 6.27 3.91
N ASP A 717 -27.01 6.59 2.66
CA ASP A 717 -28.39 6.75 2.21
C ASP A 717 -29.04 5.38 1.97
N LYS A 718 -29.93 4.98 2.90
CA LYS A 718 -30.68 3.73 2.84
C LYS A 718 -31.51 3.55 1.56
N SER A 719 -31.90 4.63 0.87
CA SER A 719 -32.65 4.53 -0.38
C SER A 719 -31.81 3.94 -1.54
N LYS A 720 -30.48 3.97 -1.41
CA LYS A 720 -29.52 3.43 -2.38
C LYS A 720 -29.06 2.00 -2.07
N TRP A 721 -29.56 1.39 -0.99
CA TRP A 721 -29.22 0.02 -0.61
C TRP A 721 -29.92 -0.99 -1.54
N THR A 722 -29.32 -1.19 -2.70
CA THR A 722 -29.80 -2.03 -3.79
C THR A 722 -28.79 -3.14 -4.10
N PRO A 723 -29.19 -4.27 -4.72
CA PRO A 723 -28.27 -5.33 -5.11
C PRO A 723 -27.16 -4.82 -6.06
N LEU A 724 -27.49 -3.93 -7.01
CA LEU A 724 -26.49 -3.37 -7.93
C LEU A 724 -25.50 -2.42 -7.24
N ALA A 725 -25.94 -1.65 -6.24
CA ALA A 725 -25.03 -0.79 -5.48
C ALA A 725 -24.08 -1.62 -4.60
N LEU A 726 -24.57 -2.65 -3.90
CA LEU A 726 -23.68 -3.57 -3.18
C LEU A 726 -22.74 -4.29 -4.16
N LEU A 727 -23.21 -4.69 -5.34
CA LEU A 727 -22.37 -5.32 -6.36
C LEU A 727 -21.23 -4.41 -6.81
N GLY A 728 -21.52 -3.15 -7.15
CA GLY A 728 -20.51 -2.18 -7.53
C GLY A 728 -19.48 -1.94 -6.43
N PHE A 729 -19.92 -1.89 -5.17
CA PHE A 729 -19.02 -1.82 -4.02
C PHE A 729 -18.15 -3.07 -3.88
N ALA A 730 -18.73 -4.27 -3.90
CA ALA A 730 -18.02 -5.54 -3.74
C ALA A 730 -17.00 -5.78 -4.87
N THR A 731 -17.37 -5.51 -6.12
CA THR A 731 -16.46 -5.53 -7.27
C THR A 731 -15.32 -4.52 -7.12
N GLY A 732 -15.59 -3.30 -6.63
CA GLY A 732 -14.54 -2.33 -6.30
C GLY A 732 -13.58 -2.81 -5.20
N ARG A 733 -14.09 -3.50 -4.16
CA ARG A 733 -13.27 -4.10 -3.09
C ARG A 733 -12.38 -5.24 -3.61
N ALA A 734 -12.93 -6.10 -4.46
CA ALA A 734 -12.18 -7.16 -5.15
C ALA A 734 -11.00 -6.59 -5.94
N ILE A 735 -11.23 -5.53 -6.72
CA ILE A 735 -10.18 -4.83 -7.47
C ILE A 735 -9.17 -4.15 -6.54
N GLN A 736 -9.59 -3.46 -5.49
CA GLN A 736 -8.64 -2.86 -4.53
C GLN A 736 -7.75 -3.92 -3.85
N SER A 737 -8.29 -5.11 -3.55
CA SER A 737 -7.52 -6.23 -3.00
C SER A 737 -6.43 -6.68 -3.98
N LEU A 738 -6.77 -6.90 -5.27
CA LEU A 738 -5.80 -7.23 -6.32
C LEU A 738 -4.72 -6.15 -6.48
N LEU A 739 -5.12 -4.88 -6.60
CA LEU A 739 -4.21 -3.76 -6.83
C LEU A 739 -3.19 -3.59 -5.68
N SER A 740 -3.50 -4.04 -4.46
CA SER A 740 -2.56 -3.97 -3.35
C SER A 740 -1.24 -4.72 -3.61
N ARG A 741 -1.29 -5.76 -4.46
CA ARG A 741 -0.16 -6.66 -4.79
C ARG A 741 0.52 -6.34 -6.12
N MET A 742 0.00 -5.40 -6.90
CA MET A 742 0.47 -5.10 -8.26
C MET A 742 1.43 -3.90 -8.30
N GLY A 743 2.60 -4.07 -8.93
CA GLY A 743 3.55 -2.99 -9.21
C GLY A 743 3.15 -2.14 -10.42
N ASN A 744 2.94 -2.80 -11.57
CA ASN A 744 2.40 -2.21 -12.81
C ASN A 744 0.92 -2.63 -13.00
N VAL A 745 0.12 -1.83 -13.70
CA VAL A 745 -1.32 -2.05 -13.92
C VAL A 745 -1.69 -1.74 -15.37
N THR A 746 -1.92 -2.81 -16.14
CA THR A 746 -2.37 -2.84 -17.54
C THR A 746 -3.46 -3.91 -17.69
N SER A 747 -4.20 -3.90 -18.80
CA SER A 747 -5.23 -4.91 -19.09
C SER A 747 -4.67 -6.33 -19.00
N GLU A 748 -3.48 -6.55 -19.56
CA GLU A 748 -2.78 -7.83 -19.54
C GLU A 748 -2.29 -8.22 -18.14
N THR A 749 -1.61 -7.33 -17.42
CA THR A 749 -1.11 -7.64 -16.06
C THR A 749 -2.24 -7.85 -15.06
N LEU A 750 -3.38 -7.18 -15.22
CA LEU A 750 -4.60 -7.43 -14.44
C LEU A 750 -5.15 -8.83 -14.72
N MET A 751 -5.32 -9.18 -16.00
CA MET A 751 -5.81 -10.49 -16.44
C MET A 751 -4.91 -11.63 -15.95
N ASN A 752 -3.59 -11.51 -16.16
CA ASN A 752 -2.60 -12.47 -15.67
C ASN A 752 -2.68 -12.61 -14.14
N SER A 753 -2.76 -11.49 -13.40
CA SER A 753 -2.85 -11.49 -11.93
C SER A 753 -4.11 -12.19 -11.39
N ILE A 754 -5.25 -12.12 -12.10
CA ILE A 754 -6.47 -12.82 -11.69
C ILE A 754 -6.29 -14.33 -11.82
N PHE A 755 -5.79 -14.83 -12.96
CA PHE A 755 -5.54 -16.26 -13.15
C PHE A 755 -4.43 -16.79 -12.24
N THR A 756 -3.30 -16.07 -12.11
CA THR A 756 -2.17 -16.49 -11.24
C THR A 756 -2.56 -16.59 -9.77
N GLN A 757 -3.47 -15.74 -9.27
CA GLN A 757 -3.94 -15.84 -7.88
C GLN A 757 -4.97 -16.96 -7.69
N SER A 758 -5.65 -17.39 -8.75
CA SER A 758 -6.84 -18.26 -8.80
C SER A 758 -8.04 -17.76 -7.99
N VAL A 759 -7.85 -17.24 -6.78
CA VAL A 759 -8.90 -16.80 -5.87
C VAL A 759 -8.64 -15.37 -5.41
N ILE A 760 -9.62 -14.49 -5.65
CA ILE A 760 -9.65 -13.13 -5.13
C ILE A 760 -10.41 -13.16 -3.80
N THR A 761 -9.76 -12.78 -2.71
CA THR A 761 -10.44 -12.55 -1.41
C THR A 761 -10.48 -11.06 -1.13
N ALA A 762 -11.65 -10.53 -0.76
CA ALA A 762 -11.83 -9.14 -0.37
C ALA A 762 -12.87 -9.06 0.74
N ASP A 763 -12.47 -8.48 1.87
CA ASP A 763 -13.27 -8.47 3.10
C ASP A 763 -13.72 -9.90 3.47
N ASP A 764 -15.01 -10.15 3.61
CA ASP A 764 -15.60 -11.48 3.84
C ASP A 764 -16.02 -12.22 2.55
N MET A 765 -15.80 -11.64 1.37
CA MET A 765 -16.15 -12.23 0.07
C MET A 765 -14.96 -12.92 -0.60
N GLN A 766 -15.28 -14.00 -1.32
CA GLN A 766 -14.33 -14.86 -2.03
C GLN A 766 -14.82 -15.10 -3.45
N TYR A 767 -13.94 -14.89 -4.44
CA TYR A 767 -14.21 -15.11 -5.85
C TYR A 767 -13.17 -16.03 -6.47
N GLY A 768 -13.62 -17.02 -7.24
CA GLY A 768 -12.80 -18.04 -7.90
C GLY A 768 -13.24 -19.46 -7.53
N PRO A 769 -12.45 -20.49 -7.89
CA PRO A 769 -11.18 -20.39 -8.60
C PRO A 769 -11.34 -19.95 -10.07
N PHE A 770 -10.44 -19.11 -10.54
CA PHE A 770 -10.24 -18.77 -11.95
C PHE A 770 -9.10 -19.62 -12.52
N ASN A 771 -9.28 -20.20 -13.70
CA ASN A 771 -8.27 -21.02 -14.38
C ASN A 771 -8.37 -20.88 -15.91
N GLU A 772 -7.23 -21.01 -16.59
CA GLU A 772 -7.12 -20.94 -18.05
C GLU A 772 -7.42 -22.29 -18.73
N GLU A 773 -7.36 -23.38 -17.96
CA GLU A 773 -7.77 -24.73 -18.33
C GLU A 773 -8.94 -25.17 -17.42
N CYS A 774 -9.91 -25.95 -17.93
CA CYS A 774 -10.84 -26.67 -17.07
C CYS A 774 -10.48 -28.15 -16.94
N ASP A 775 -10.44 -28.60 -15.69
CA ASP A 775 -10.48 -30.01 -15.34
C ASP A 775 -11.85 -30.64 -15.67
N THR A 776 -11.92 -31.97 -15.62
CA THR A 776 -13.12 -32.79 -15.88
C THR A 776 -14.27 -32.60 -14.87
N TRP A 777 -14.13 -31.70 -13.90
CA TRP A 777 -15.12 -31.41 -12.86
C TRP A 777 -15.75 -30.00 -12.96
N ASP A 778 -15.40 -29.21 -13.98
CA ASP A 778 -15.92 -27.85 -14.19
C ASP A 778 -17.30 -27.80 -14.90
N VAL A 779 -18.10 -26.76 -14.65
CA VAL A 779 -19.40 -26.51 -15.31
C VAL A 779 -19.28 -26.48 -16.84
N ALA A 780 -18.20 -25.94 -17.39
CA ALA A 780 -17.95 -25.93 -18.83
C ALA A 780 -17.76 -27.35 -19.40
N SER A 781 -17.12 -28.24 -18.63
CA SER A 781 -16.92 -29.66 -18.98
C SER A 781 -18.26 -30.38 -19.18
N TYR A 782 -19.20 -30.23 -18.24
CA TYR A 782 -20.53 -30.86 -18.31
C TYR A 782 -21.39 -30.37 -19.49
N LEU A 783 -21.19 -29.11 -19.91
CA LEU A 783 -21.91 -28.51 -21.04
C LEU A 783 -21.30 -28.81 -22.40
N ASN A 784 -20.15 -29.50 -22.46
CA ASN A 784 -19.36 -29.79 -23.66
C ASN A 784 -19.07 -28.52 -24.49
N THR A 785 -18.63 -27.43 -23.85
CA THR A 785 -18.19 -26.24 -24.58
C THR A 785 -16.75 -26.42 -25.06
N GLU A 786 -16.48 -26.16 -26.35
CA GLU A 786 -15.13 -26.30 -26.94
C GLU A 786 -14.10 -25.34 -26.32
N ASP A 787 -14.55 -24.21 -25.76
CA ASP A 787 -13.73 -23.21 -25.09
C ASP A 787 -13.58 -23.51 -23.57
N CYS A 788 -12.44 -24.08 -23.16
CA CYS A 788 -12.25 -24.55 -21.78
C CYS A 788 -11.59 -23.52 -20.83
N ILE A 789 -12.27 -22.40 -20.54
CA ILE A 789 -11.78 -21.37 -19.59
C ILE A 789 -12.72 -21.22 -18.39
N VAL A 790 -12.17 -21.32 -17.18
CA VAL A 790 -12.84 -21.05 -15.90
C VAL A 790 -12.66 -19.57 -15.55
N ASN A 791 -13.44 -18.72 -16.20
CA ASN A 791 -13.41 -17.27 -16.06
C ASN A 791 -14.53 -16.71 -15.16
N TYR A 792 -15.06 -17.55 -14.28
CA TYR A 792 -16.18 -17.24 -13.40
C TYR A 792 -15.87 -17.71 -11.99
N GLY A 793 -16.30 -16.96 -10.98
CA GLY A 793 -15.79 -17.13 -9.63
C GLY A 793 -16.82 -16.93 -8.52
N ALA A 794 -18.11 -16.92 -8.81
CA ALA A 794 -19.10 -16.78 -7.73
C ALA A 794 -19.12 -18.03 -6.83
N ALA A 795 -18.49 -17.93 -5.67
CA ALA A 795 -18.55 -18.92 -4.59
C ALA A 795 -19.74 -18.64 -3.65
N ARG A 796 -20.11 -19.64 -2.83
CA ARG A 796 -21.16 -19.54 -1.79
C ARG A 796 -22.48 -18.96 -2.31
N ILE A 797 -22.94 -19.47 -3.45
CA ILE A 797 -24.19 -19.02 -4.05
C ILE A 797 -25.35 -19.47 -3.15
N ALA A 798 -26.13 -18.50 -2.69
CA ALA A 798 -27.34 -18.68 -1.91
C ALA A 798 -28.57 -18.52 -2.81
N LEU A 799 -29.68 -19.18 -2.47
CA LEU A 799 -30.97 -18.99 -3.12
C LEU A 799 -31.90 -18.23 -2.19
N TRP A 800 -32.39 -17.07 -2.62
CA TRP A 800 -33.25 -16.21 -1.81
C TRP A 800 -34.65 -16.12 -2.40
N SER A 801 -35.63 -15.88 -1.53
CA SER A 801 -36.95 -15.41 -1.93
C SER A 801 -37.00 -13.87 -1.92
N VAL A 802 -37.91 -13.29 -2.70
CA VAL A 802 -38.17 -11.85 -2.65
C VAL A 802 -38.71 -11.43 -1.27
N ALA A 803 -39.34 -12.33 -0.52
CA ALA A 803 -39.71 -12.10 0.89
C ALA A 803 -38.49 -11.76 1.77
N ARG A 804 -37.36 -12.48 1.61
CA ARG A 804 -36.10 -12.21 2.33
C ARG A 804 -35.54 -10.81 2.07
N VAL A 805 -35.79 -10.24 0.88
CA VAL A 805 -35.34 -8.88 0.54
C VAL A 805 -36.06 -7.80 1.34
N PHE A 806 -37.30 -8.07 1.79
CA PHE A 806 -38.05 -7.17 2.68
C PHE A 806 -37.72 -7.40 4.16
N ASP A 807 -37.32 -8.62 4.54
CA ASP A 807 -37.02 -9.02 5.91
C ASP A 807 -35.78 -9.94 5.96
N PRO A 808 -34.61 -9.44 6.40
CA PRO A 808 -33.37 -10.23 6.47
C PRO A 808 -33.44 -11.41 7.45
N THR A 809 -34.44 -11.46 8.33
CA THR A 809 -34.65 -12.58 9.27
C THR A 809 -35.26 -13.82 8.60
N VAL A 810 -35.94 -13.65 7.45
CA VAL A 810 -36.42 -14.78 6.64
C VAL A 810 -35.20 -15.52 6.08
N PRO A 811 -34.97 -16.80 6.45
CA PRO A 811 -33.76 -17.50 6.03
C PRO A 811 -33.72 -17.67 4.50
N PRO A 812 -32.51 -17.75 3.91
CA PRO A 812 -32.38 -18.14 2.50
C PRO A 812 -32.96 -19.54 2.28
N VAL A 813 -33.54 -19.77 1.10
CA VAL A 813 -34.09 -21.07 0.68
C VAL A 813 -32.98 -22.12 0.54
N LEU A 814 -31.77 -21.68 0.20
CA LEU A 814 -30.54 -22.46 0.23
C LEU A 814 -29.41 -21.56 0.77
N THR A 815 -28.80 -21.94 1.88
CA THR A 815 -27.94 -21.03 2.67
C THR A 815 -26.62 -20.71 2.00
N GLU A 816 -25.81 -21.72 1.69
CA GLU A 816 -24.61 -21.63 0.85
C GLU A 816 -24.44 -23.01 0.19
N ALA A 817 -24.48 -23.10 -1.14
CA ALA A 817 -24.17 -24.34 -1.83
C ALA A 817 -22.78 -24.26 -2.49
N VAL A 818 -21.93 -25.22 -2.14
CA VAL A 818 -20.82 -25.64 -3.00
C VAL A 818 -21.41 -26.68 -3.95
N LEU A 819 -21.25 -26.49 -5.26
CA LEU A 819 -21.66 -27.49 -6.26
C LEU A 819 -20.82 -28.76 -6.07
N SER A 820 -21.42 -29.76 -5.41
CA SER A 820 -20.80 -31.07 -5.15
C SER A 820 -20.93 -31.94 -6.39
N LEU A 821 -20.17 -31.61 -7.44
CA LEU A 821 -20.13 -32.33 -8.72
C LEU A 821 -19.44 -33.69 -8.59
N GLY A 822 -20.10 -34.60 -7.87
CA GLY A 822 -19.68 -35.98 -7.64
C GLY A 822 -20.40 -36.96 -8.56
N ASN A 823 -19.63 -37.67 -9.38
CA ASN A 823 -19.95 -38.91 -10.09
C ASN A 823 -21.38 -39.03 -10.69
N PHE A 824 -21.58 -38.42 -11.85
CA PHE A 824 -22.63 -38.85 -12.77
C PHE A 824 -22.13 -40.00 -13.66
N ASP A 825 -22.71 -41.19 -13.50
CA ASP A 825 -22.44 -42.36 -14.34
C ASP A 825 -22.96 -42.15 -15.78
N LEU A 826 -22.09 -41.66 -16.67
CA LEU A 826 -22.30 -41.63 -18.11
C LEU A 826 -22.11 -43.02 -18.76
N ASN A 827 -22.80 -44.04 -18.25
CA ASN A 827 -22.84 -45.38 -18.85
C ASN A 827 -24.16 -46.12 -18.61
N ALA A 828 -25.28 -45.41 -18.75
CA ALA A 828 -26.61 -46.02 -18.92
C ALA A 828 -26.83 -46.52 -20.37
N TYR A 829 -25.90 -47.32 -20.90
CA TYR A 829 -26.12 -48.10 -22.11
C TYR A 829 -26.66 -49.48 -21.74
N ASP A 830 -27.96 -49.65 -22.00
CA ASP A 830 -28.71 -50.89 -21.83
C ASP A 830 -28.11 -52.01 -22.72
N LEU A 831 -27.27 -52.87 -22.12
CA LEU A 831 -26.56 -53.94 -22.81
C LEU A 831 -26.96 -55.31 -22.26
N SER A 832 -27.87 -55.92 -23.01
CA SER A 832 -28.43 -57.25 -22.74
C SER A 832 -27.39 -58.37 -22.66
N GLY A 833 -27.29 -58.97 -21.48
CA GLY A 833 -27.55 -60.41 -21.28
C GLY A 833 -26.62 -61.50 -21.82
N TRP A 834 -25.62 -61.26 -22.69
CA TRP A 834 -24.89 -62.39 -23.33
C TRP A 834 -23.36 -62.34 -23.45
N MET A 835 -22.66 -61.33 -22.91
CA MET A 835 -21.17 -61.23 -23.02
C MET A 835 -20.38 -61.46 -21.71
N LEU A 836 -20.86 -62.32 -20.80
CA LEU A 836 -20.16 -62.68 -19.54
C LEU A 836 -19.61 -64.12 -19.51
N ALA A 837 -18.93 -64.57 -20.58
CA ALA A 837 -18.52 -65.98 -20.71
C ALA A 837 -17.04 -66.29 -20.98
N VAL A 838 -16.16 -65.32 -21.28
CA VAL A 838 -14.81 -65.65 -21.85
C VAL A 838 -13.61 -65.09 -21.08
N VAL A 839 -13.74 -64.08 -20.21
CA VAL A 839 -12.57 -63.44 -19.54
C VAL A 839 -12.70 -63.46 -18.01
N GLY A 840 -12.90 -64.65 -17.43
CA GLY A 840 -13.21 -64.82 -16.00
C GLY A 840 -12.04 -64.83 -15.01
N SER A 841 -10.78 -64.86 -15.46
CA SER A 841 -9.61 -65.13 -14.58
C SER A 841 -8.55 -64.03 -14.53
N VAL A 842 -8.58 -63.05 -15.42
CA VAL A 842 -7.65 -61.90 -15.43
C VAL A 842 -8.24 -60.64 -14.75
N PRO A 843 -9.51 -60.24 -14.94
CA PRO A 843 -9.98 -58.95 -14.47
C PRO A 843 -10.21 -58.90 -12.96
N LEU A 844 -10.39 -60.03 -12.26
CA LEU A 844 -10.56 -60.00 -10.80
C LEU A 844 -9.28 -59.53 -10.08
N ILE A 845 -8.11 -59.93 -10.58
CA ILE A 845 -6.80 -59.48 -10.08
C ILE A 845 -6.58 -58.01 -10.48
N LEU A 846 -6.93 -57.64 -11.71
CA LEU A 846 -6.81 -56.27 -12.19
C LEU A 846 -7.73 -55.30 -11.44
N ILE A 847 -8.97 -55.70 -11.12
CA ILE A 847 -9.96 -54.91 -10.39
C ILE A 847 -9.59 -54.77 -8.91
N LEU A 848 -9.04 -55.81 -8.28
CA LEU A 848 -8.49 -55.69 -6.91
C LEU A 848 -7.29 -54.74 -6.87
N LEU A 849 -6.41 -54.78 -7.89
CA LEU A 849 -5.36 -53.78 -8.07
C LEU A 849 -5.92 -52.38 -8.34
N LEU A 850 -6.96 -52.25 -9.17
CA LEU A 850 -7.58 -50.96 -9.51
C LEU A 850 -8.29 -50.33 -8.32
N ILE A 851 -8.98 -51.12 -7.48
CA ILE A 851 -9.63 -50.64 -6.25
C ILE A 851 -8.58 -50.22 -5.22
N ALA A 852 -7.48 -50.97 -5.09
CA ALA A 852 -6.34 -50.54 -4.27
C ALA A 852 -5.74 -49.22 -4.80
N LEU A 853 -5.56 -49.11 -6.12
CA LEU A 853 -5.07 -47.89 -6.78
C LEU A 853 -6.02 -46.70 -6.57
N LEU A 854 -7.33 -46.91 -6.67
CA LEU A 854 -8.36 -45.87 -6.49
C LEU A 854 -8.42 -45.38 -5.04
N VAL A 855 -8.29 -46.27 -4.06
CA VAL A 855 -8.21 -45.93 -2.63
C VAL A 855 -6.93 -45.17 -2.31
N VAL A 856 -5.82 -45.47 -2.99
CA VAL A 856 -4.58 -44.69 -2.90
C VAL A 856 -4.77 -43.31 -3.57
N LEU A 857 -5.34 -43.25 -4.77
CA LEU A 857 -5.55 -42.02 -5.54
C LEU A 857 -6.45 -41.02 -4.79
N VAL A 858 -7.58 -41.49 -4.23
CA VAL A 858 -8.49 -40.66 -3.41
C VAL A 858 -7.80 -40.15 -2.14
N ARG A 859 -6.87 -40.92 -1.55
CA ARG A 859 -6.04 -40.48 -0.41
C ARG A 859 -4.91 -39.53 -0.78
N VAL A 860 -4.53 -39.43 -2.05
CA VAL A 860 -3.53 -38.48 -2.54
C VAL A 860 -4.19 -37.17 -2.94
N ILE A 861 -5.32 -37.22 -3.64
CA ILE A 861 -6.01 -36.02 -4.18
C ILE A 861 -6.71 -35.19 -3.09
N PHE A 862 -7.29 -35.80 -2.05
CA PHE A 862 -7.93 -35.06 -0.95
C PHE A 862 -6.99 -34.68 0.21
N ARG A 863 -5.67 -34.68 -0.01
CA ARG A 863 -4.66 -34.50 1.05
C ARG A 863 -4.20 -33.04 1.20
N ASP A 864 -5.15 -32.11 1.29
CA ASP A 864 -4.85 -30.71 1.67
C ASP A 864 -5.78 -30.14 2.75
N SER A 865 -6.24 -31.02 3.64
CA SER A 865 -6.34 -30.65 5.04
C SER A 865 -5.04 -31.09 5.71
N ARG A 866 -4.34 -30.18 6.42
CA ARG A 866 -3.13 -30.54 7.18
C ARG A 866 -3.44 -31.72 8.09
N ASP A 867 -2.71 -32.82 7.93
CA ASP A 867 -2.96 -34.04 8.70
C ASP A 867 -2.57 -33.86 10.17
N ASN A 868 -3.54 -33.36 10.93
CA ASN A 868 -3.44 -33.16 12.36
C ASN A 868 -3.59 -34.46 13.15
N HIS A 869 -3.66 -35.65 12.53
CA HIS A 869 -3.76 -36.90 13.27
C HIS A 869 -2.55 -37.12 14.19
N CYS A 870 -1.35 -36.77 13.70
CA CYS A 870 -0.08 -36.94 14.43
C CYS A 870 0.27 -35.79 15.38
N ALA A 871 -0.32 -34.60 15.22
CA ALA A 871 -0.05 -33.43 16.06
C ALA A 871 -0.26 -33.74 17.56
N PRO A 872 0.69 -33.44 18.45
CA PRO A 872 0.45 -33.34 19.89
C PRO A 872 -0.61 -32.26 20.19
N LYS A 873 -1.67 -32.61 20.92
CA LYS A 873 -2.83 -31.70 21.16
C LYS A 873 -3.11 -31.43 22.64
N GLU A 874 -2.68 -32.34 23.51
CA GLU A 874 -3.06 -32.31 24.92
C GLU A 874 -2.10 -31.39 25.70
N PRO A 875 -2.57 -30.29 26.32
CA PRO A 875 -1.68 -29.32 26.98
C PRO A 875 -0.98 -29.86 28.24
N SER A 876 -1.45 -30.97 28.81
CA SER A 876 -0.82 -31.65 29.95
C SER A 876 0.34 -32.57 29.56
N ASP A 877 0.46 -32.93 28.28
CA ASP A 877 1.41 -33.94 27.82
C ASP A 877 2.69 -33.27 27.30
N PRO A 878 3.89 -33.75 27.69
CA PRO A 878 5.14 -33.22 27.15
C PRO A 878 5.24 -33.44 25.64
N VAL A 879 5.46 -32.36 24.90
CA VAL A 879 5.72 -32.37 23.47
C VAL A 879 7.22 -32.47 23.25
N THR A 880 7.66 -33.34 22.34
CA THR A 880 9.05 -33.34 21.85
C THR A 880 9.12 -32.53 20.56
N LEU A 881 9.86 -31.43 20.59
CA LEU A 881 10.09 -30.56 19.44
C LEU A 881 11.49 -30.82 18.87
N ILE A 882 11.55 -30.88 17.54
CA ILE A 882 12.78 -30.92 16.75
C ILE A 882 12.82 -29.62 15.94
N PHE A 883 13.95 -28.94 15.97
CA PHE A 883 14.30 -27.93 14.98
C PHE A 883 15.43 -28.48 14.10
N THR A 884 15.37 -28.19 12.81
CA THR A 884 16.43 -28.48 11.84
C THR A 884 16.72 -27.24 11.01
N ASP A 885 17.95 -27.15 10.48
CA ASP A 885 18.33 -26.12 9.51
C ASP A 885 19.59 -26.58 8.73
N ILE A 886 19.85 -26.02 7.55
CA ILE A 886 21.04 -26.38 6.74
C ILE A 886 22.24 -25.54 7.19
N GLU A 887 23.39 -26.19 7.43
CA GLU A 887 24.63 -25.47 7.73
C GLU A 887 25.09 -24.63 6.54
N SER A 888 25.40 -23.35 6.80
CA SER A 888 25.96 -22.41 5.83
C SER A 888 25.12 -22.23 4.56
N SER A 889 23.80 -22.42 4.62
CA SER A 889 22.92 -22.34 3.45
C SER A 889 23.01 -21.02 2.69
N THR A 890 23.14 -19.88 3.38
CA THR A 890 23.36 -18.58 2.71
C THR A 890 24.65 -18.54 1.88
N ALA A 891 25.72 -19.20 2.34
CA ALA A 891 26.98 -19.29 1.60
C ALA A 891 26.86 -20.27 0.42
N LEU A 892 26.14 -21.38 0.59
CA LEU A 892 25.84 -22.30 -0.51
C LEU A 892 24.93 -21.67 -1.58
N TRP A 893 23.94 -20.86 -1.18
CA TRP A 893 23.10 -20.07 -2.10
C TRP A 893 23.89 -19.00 -2.87
N ALA A 894 24.96 -18.47 -2.28
CA ALA A 894 25.85 -17.52 -2.94
C ALA A 894 26.86 -18.21 -3.90
N ALA A 895 27.29 -19.43 -3.56
CA ALA A 895 28.26 -20.20 -4.34
C ALA A 895 27.61 -20.98 -5.51
N HIS A 896 26.43 -21.59 -5.27
CA HIS A 896 25.75 -22.52 -6.18
C HIS A 896 24.25 -22.20 -6.33
N PRO A 897 23.86 -20.99 -6.78
CA PRO A 897 22.46 -20.58 -6.90
C PRO A 897 21.63 -21.47 -7.83
N GLU A 898 22.26 -22.19 -8.76
CA GLU A 898 21.64 -23.15 -9.68
C GLU A 898 21.45 -24.56 -9.09
N LEU A 899 22.26 -24.99 -8.11
CA LEU A 899 22.14 -26.31 -7.48
C LEU A 899 21.25 -26.30 -6.23
N MET A 900 21.22 -25.17 -5.52
CA MET A 900 20.49 -25.05 -4.26
C MET A 900 18.96 -25.21 -4.35
N PRO A 901 18.24 -24.81 -5.43
CA PRO A 901 16.80 -25.07 -5.55
C PRO A 901 16.47 -26.56 -5.48
N ASP A 902 17.12 -27.38 -6.32
CA ASP A 902 16.88 -28.83 -6.39
C ASP A 902 17.37 -29.54 -5.12
N ALA A 903 18.51 -29.12 -4.56
CA ALA A 903 19.03 -29.67 -3.32
C ALA A 903 18.12 -29.36 -2.11
N VAL A 904 17.56 -28.14 -2.01
CA VAL A 904 16.63 -27.78 -0.93
C VAL A 904 15.30 -28.52 -1.08
N GLU A 905 14.79 -28.71 -2.30
CA GLU A 905 13.59 -29.52 -2.55
C GLU A 905 13.81 -30.99 -2.18
N ALA A 906 14.94 -31.60 -2.56
CA ALA A 906 15.31 -32.95 -2.13
C ALA A 906 15.42 -33.05 -0.59
N HIS A 907 16.02 -32.04 0.06
CA HIS A 907 16.06 -31.93 1.52
C HIS A 907 14.65 -31.89 2.14
N HIS A 908 13.73 -31.09 1.58
CA HIS A 908 12.33 -31.02 2.03
C HIS A 908 11.63 -32.38 1.90
N GLN A 909 11.79 -33.07 0.76
CA GLN A 909 11.17 -34.37 0.50
C GLN A 909 11.69 -35.45 1.46
N LEU A 910 13.00 -35.52 1.69
CA LEU A 910 13.62 -36.45 2.63
C LEU A 910 13.09 -36.23 4.05
N ILE A 911 13.07 -34.99 4.55
CA ILE A 911 12.58 -34.67 5.90
C ILE A 911 11.08 -35.02 6.03
N ARG A 912 10.25 -34.63 5.07
CA ARG A 912 8.81 -34.95 5.08
C ARG A 912 8.54 -36.45 5.07
N SER A 913 9.32 -37.24 4.33
CA SER A 913 9.22 -38.71 4.33
C SER A 913 9.46 -39.30 5.73
N LEU A 914 10.40 -38.73 6.49
CA LEU A 914 10.76 -39.17 7.84
C LEU A 914 9.74 -38.71 8.89
N ILE A 915 9.21 -37.49 8.77
CA ILE A 915 8.09 -37.00 9.60
C ILE A 915 6.92 -37.98 9.54
N VAL A 916 6.54 -38.42 8.32
CA VAL A 916 5.47 -39.41 8.11
C VAL A 916 5.86 -40.77 8.67
N ARG A 917 7.07 -41.27 8.38
CA ARG A 917 7.55 -42.60 8.83
C ARG A 917 7.55 -42.76 10.36
N TYR A 918 7.86 -41.69 11.09
CA TYR A 918 7.94 -41.69 12.56
C TYR A 918 6.65 -41.19 13.24
N GLY A 919 5.59 -40.87 12.50
CA GLY A 919 4.33 -40.39 13.07
C GLY A 919 4.46 -39.05 13.81
N CYS A 920 5.40 -38.21 13.37
CA CYS A 920 5.55 -36.83 13.84
C CYS A 920 4.72 -35.87 12.98
N TYR A 921 4.78 -34.58 13.29
CA TYR A 921 3.96 -33.54 12.69
C TYR A 921 4.80 -32.32 12.27
N GLU A 922 4.72 -31.92 10.99
CA GLU A 922 5.33 -30.67 10.49
C GLU A 922 4.53 -29.48 11.05
N VAL A 923 5.17 -28.67 11.90
CA VAL A 923 4.57 -27.48 12.52
C VAL A 923 4.61 -26.31 11.55
N LYS A 924 5.79 -26.06 10.97
CA LYS A 924 6.05 -25.04 9.95
C LYS A 924 7.46 -25.22 9.40
N THR A 925 7.66 -24.66 8.22
CA THR A 925 8.93 -24.65 7.50
C THR A 925 9.20 -23.20 7.08
N VAL A 926 10.37 -22.67 7.39
CA VAL A 926 10.78 -21.28 7.12
C VAL A 926 12.08 -21.31 6.34
N GLY A 927 11.98 -21.19 5.02
CA GLY A 927 13.10 -21.46 4.12
C GLY A 927 13.50 -22.94 4.17
N ASP A 928 14.72 -23.18 4.63
CA ASP A 928 15.34 -24.47 4.87
C ASP A 928 15.16 -24.98 6.32
N SER A 929 14.69 -24.16 7.26
CA SER A 929 14.47 -24.61 8.64
C SER A 929 13.10 -25.29 8.82
N PHE A 930 13.09 -26.48 9.43
CA PHE A 930 11.87 -27.18 9.84
C PHE A 930 11.66 -27.12 11.36
N MET A 931 10.41 -26.92 11.76
CA MET A 931 9.93 -27.18 13.12
C MET A 931 8.99 -28.39 13.10
N ILE A 932 9.33 -29.43 13.87
CA ILE A 932 8.63 -30.72 13.91
C ILE A 932 8.21 -31.03 15.34
N ALA A 933 6.96 -31.50 15.53
CA ALA A 933 6.44 -31.93 16.82
C ALA A 933 6.15 -33.44 16.83
N CYS A 934 6.64 -34.15 17.84
CA CYS A 934 6.44 -35.58 18.04
C CYS A 934 5.81 -35.86 19.41
N ARG A 935 4.84 -36.78 19.45
CA ARG A 935 4.24 -37.27 20.73
C ARG A 935 5.20 -38.20 21.48
N SER A 936 6.00 -38.98 20.76
CA SER A 936 7.01 -39.87 21.35
C SER A 936 8.39 -39.23 21.28
N PRO A 937 9.13 -39.15 22.41
CA PRO A 937 10.54 -38.76 22.40
C PRO A 937 11.41 -39.72 21.57
N LEU A 938 11.15 -41.04 21.61
CA LEU A 938 11.89 -42.01 20.80
C LEU A 938 11.71 -41.75 19.31
N ALA A 939 10.47 -41.50 18.86
CA ALA A 939 10.19 -41.22 17.46
C ALA A 939 10.96 -39.99 16.96
N ALA A 940 11.07 -38.94 17.78
CA ALA A 940 11.85 -37.74 17.44
C ALA A 940 13.35 -38.05 17.27
N VAL A 941 13.91 -38.86 18.17
CA VAL A 941 15.33 -39.24 18.15
C VAL A 941 15.63 -40.17 16.98
N GLN A 942 14.73 -41.11 16.67
CA GLN A 942 14.87 -41.98 15.50
C GLN A 942 14.73 -41.20 14.19
N LEU A 943 13.78 -40.26 14.09
CA LEU A 943 13.64 -39.34 12.95
C LEU A 943 14.93 -38.58 12.69
N ALA A 944 15.49 -37.92 13.70
CA ALA A 944 16.74 -37.18 13.56
C ALA A 944 17.93 -38.09 13.23
N GLY A 945 17.96 -39.31 13.77
CA GLY A 945 18.98 -40.32 13.46
C GLY A 945 18.93 -40.80 12.00
N ASP A 946 17.74 -41.10 11.49
CA ASP A 946 17.55 -41.51 10.10
C ASP A 946 17.68 -40.34 9.13
N LEU A 947 17.36 -39.10 9.52
CA LEU A 947 17.62 -37.88 8.73
C LEU A 947 19.09 -37.83 8.33
N GLN A 948 20.01 -37.93 9.30
CA GLN A 948 21.45 -37.89 9.02
C GLN A 948 21.94 -39.03 8.11
N ARG A 949 21.30 -40.21 8.17
CA ARG A 949 21.64 -41.37 7.33
C ARG A 949 21.06 -41.23 5.93
N CYS A 950 19.81 -40.80 5.80
CA CYS A 950 19.15 -40.60 4.51
C CYS A 950 19.88 -39.53 3.69
N PHE A 951 20.28 -38.42 4.32
CA PHE A 951 21.06 -37.37 3.67
C PHE A 951 22.44 -37.86 3.22
N LEU A 952 23.10 -38.70 4.02
CA LEU A 952 24.39 -39.32 3.67
C LEU A 952 24.28 -40.28 2.48
N HIS A 953 23.20 -41.06 2.39
CA HIS A 953 23.01 -42.06 1.31
C HIS A 953 22.25 -41.51 0.09
N HIS A 954 21.84 -40.24 0.11
CA HIS A 954 21.17 -39.60 -1.03
C HIS A 954 22.20 -39.29 -2.12
N ASP A 955 21.86 -39.57 -3.38
CA ASP A 955 22.66 -39.12 -4.52
C ASP A 955 22.27 -37.67 -4.84
N TRP A 956 23.11 -36.73 -4.41
CA TRP A 956 22.92 -35.30 -4.64
C TRP A 956 23.24 -34.88 -6.08
N GLY A 957 23.72 -35.79 -6.94
CA GLY A 957 24.08 -35.49 -8.34
C GLY A 957 25.29 -34.56 -8.52
N THR A 958 25.92 -34.11 -7.43
CA THR A 958 27.02 -33.14 -7.42
C THR A 958 27.95 -33.38 -6.22
N THR A 959 29.24 -33.06 -6.36
CA THR A 959 30.16 -32.93 -5.21
C THR A 959 30.35 -31.48 -4.76
N ALA A 960 29.84 -30.50 -5.52
CA ALA A 960 30.14 -29.07 -5.30
C ALA A 960 29.72 -28.56 -3.91
N LEU A 961 28.66 -29.16 -3.34
CA LEU A 961 28.21 -28.89 -1.96
C LEU A 961 29.26 -29.36 -0.93
N ASP A 962 29.78 -30.58 -1.09
CA ASP A 962 30.84 -31.12 -0.23
C ASP A 962 32.17 -30.39 -0.41
N ASP A 963 32.48 -29.98 -1.64
CA ASP A 963 33.67 -29.18 -1.96
C ASP A 963 33.63 -27.84 -1.21
N SER A 964 32.51 -27.10 -1.31
CA SER A 964 32.35 -25.84 -0.57
C SER A 964 32.34 -26.02 0.95
N TYR A 965 31.73 -27.06 1.51
CA TYR A 965 31.82 -27.31 2.97
C TYR A 965 33.26 -27.53 3.42
N ARG A 966 34.09 -28.22 2.62
CA ARG A 966 35.51 -28.43 2.94
C ARG A 966 36.30 -27.13 2.81
N GLU A 967 36.02 -26.30 1.81
CA GLU A 967 36.61 -24.96 1.68
C GLU A 967 36.26 -24.05 2.87
N PHE A 968 35.01 -24.05 3.32
CA PHE A 968 34.58 -23.27 4.51
C PHE A 968 35.31 -23.73 5.79
N GLU A 969 35.54 -25.03 5.96
CA GLU A 969 36.33 -25.55 7.09
C GLU A 969 37.81 -25.14 7.01
N LEU A 970 38.41 -25.15 5.81
CA LEU A 970 39.80 -24.74 5.60
C LEU A 970 39.98 -23.24 5.87
N GLN A 971 39.11 -22.40 5.32
CA GLN A 971 39.09 -20.96 5.58
C GLN A 971 38.97 -20.68 7.09
N LYS A 972 38.05 -21.38 7.78
CA LYS A 972 37.89 -21.21 9.23
C LYS A 972 39.13 -21.66 10.03
N ALA A 973 39.90 -22.63 9.54
CA ALA A 973 41.15 -23.06 10.18
C ALA A 973 42.35 -22.13 9.90
N GLU A 974 42.27 -21.29 8.86
CA GLU A 974 43.21 -20.17 8.66
C GLU A 974 42.89 -19.01 9.61
N GLU A 975 41.60 -18.77 9.90
CA GLU A 975 41.13 -17.72 10.80
C GLU A 975 41.28 -18.07 12.30
N ASP A 976 40.97 -19.31 12.69
CA ASP A 976 41.01 -19.81 14.07
C ASP A 976 41.99 -20.98 14.22
N VAL A 977 43.09 -20.73 14.95
CA VAL A 977 44.18 -21.69 15.20
C VAL A 977 43.76 -22.84 16.13
N GLU A 978 42.69 -22.66 16.93
CA GLU A 978 42.14 -23.73 17.78
C GLU A 978 41.12 -24.59 17.01
N TYR A 979 40.50 -24.04 15.95
CA TYR A 979 39.62 -24.77 15.05
C TYR A 979 40.40 -25.77 14.20
N LYS A 980 39.94 -27.04 14.24
CA LYS A 980 40.50 -28.12 13.42
C LYS A 980 39.41 -28.61 12.46
N PRO A 981 39.63 -28.57 11.12
CA PRO A 981 38.68 -29.04 10.13
C PRO A 981 38.21 -30.47 10.45
N PRO A 982 36.93 -30.68 10.79
CA PRO A 982 36.43 -32.01 11.12
C PRO A 982 36.37 -32.95 9.91
N THR A 983 36.31 -32.41 8.68
CA THR A 983 36.09 -33.20 7.46
C THR A 983 37.06 -32.87 6.31
N ALA A 984 37.56 -31.64 6.18
CA ALA A 984 38.31 -31.20 5.00
C ALA A 984 39.62 -31.96 4.75
N HIS A 985 40.24 -32.51 5.80
CA HIS A 985 41.47 -33.31 5.71
C HIS A 985 41.24 -34.83 5.73
N LEU A 986 39.99 -35.29 5.62
CA LEU A 986 39.71 -36.72 5.49
C LEU A 986 40.10 -37.23 4.09
N ASP A 987 40.61 -38.45 4.05
CA ASP A 987 40.81 -39.16 2.78
C ASP A 987 39.47 -39.26 2.00
N PRO A 988 39.43 -39.08 0.67
CA PRO A 988 38.18 -39.07 -0.09
C PRO A 988 37.30 -40.32 0.09
N CYS A 989 37.88 -41.49 0.34
CA CYS A 989 37.11 -42.70 0.64
C CYS A 989 36.45 -42.61 2.02
N VAL A 990 37.20 -42.18 3.04
CA VAL A 990 36.70 -41.99 4.42
C VAL A 990 35.70 -40.84 4.51
N TYR A 991 35.88 -39.78 3.72
CA TYR A 991 34.94 -38.68 3.63
C TYR A 991 33.57 -39.19 3.16
N ARG A 992 33.51 -39.91 2.03
CA ARG A 992 32.25 -40.40 1.43
C ARG A 992 31.48 -41.40 2.30
N GLU A 993 32.16 -42.14 3.17
CA GLU A 993 31.50 -43.02 4.16
C GLU A 993 30.81 -42.24 5.30
N LEU A 994 31.14 -40.96 5.50
CA LEU A 994 30.69 -40.14 6.63
C LEU A 994 29.90 -38.90 6.22
N TRP A 995 30.19 -38.32 5.05
CA TRP A 995 29.71 -37.00 4.59
C TRP A 995 29.39 -37.01 3.08
N ASN A 996 28.28 -36.40 2.73
CA ASN A 996 27.75 -36.29 1.37
C ASN A 996 26.63 -35.23 1.36
N GLY A 997 26.72 -34.24 0.47
CA GLY A 997 25.72 -33.19 0.23
C GLY A 997 25.38 -32.28 1.42
N LEU A 998 24.11 -31.90 1.53
CA LEU A 998 23.63 -30.89 2.49
C LEU A 998 23.77 -31.34 3.94
N ARG A 999 24.43 -30.52 4.76
CA ARG A 999 24.70 -30.82 6.18
C ARG A 999 23.66 -30.18 7.09
N VAL A 1000 22.65 -30.95 7.49
CA VAL A 1000 21.56 -30.49 8.37
C VAL A 1000 21.99 -30.54 9.83
N ARG A 1001 21.85 -29.43 10.57
CA ARG A 1001 22.00 -29.37 12.04
C ARG A 1001 20.63 -29.60 12.69
N VAL A 1002 20.60 -30.27 13.85
CA VAL A 1002 19.35 -30.70 14.50
C VAL A 1002 19.40 -30.56 16.02
N GLY A 1003 18.34 -30.00 16.62
CA GLY A 1003 18.17 -29.86 18.07
C GLY A 1003 16.83 -30.41 18.58
N ILE A 1004 16.86 -31.16 19.68
CA ILE A 1004 15.70 -31.86 20.25
C ILE A 1004 15.50 -31.49 21.72
N HIS A 1005 14.28 -31.04 22.05
CA HIS A 1005 13.86 -30.78 23.43
C HIS A 1005 12.44 -31.28 23.70
N THR A 1006 12.20 -31.77 24.93
CA THR A 1006 10.90 -32.28 25.39
C THR A 1006 10.44 -31.49 26.60
N GLY A 1007 9.20 -31.01 26.57
CA GLY A 1007 8.59 -30.22 27.65
C GLY A 1007 7.14 -29.86 27.38
N LEU A 1008 6.48 -29.19 28.32
CA LEU A 1008 5.10 -28.70 28.13
C LEU A 1008 5.09 -27.47 27.22
N CYS A 1009 4.12 -27.40 26.30
CA CYS A 1009 3.96 -26.31 25.33
C CYS A 1009 2.63 -25.57 25.54
N ASP A 1010 2.60 -24.29 25.18
CA ASP A 1010 1.35 -23.58 24.90
C ASP A 1010 0.91 -23.97 23.49
N ILE A 1011 0.03 -24.97 23.41
CA ILE A 1011 -0.46 -25.58 22.17
C ILE A 1011 -1.64 -24.76 21.65
N ARG A 1012 -1.57 -24.29 20.39
CA ARG A 1012 -2.61 -23.47 19.77
C ARG A 1012 -2.99 -24.02 18.40
N LEU A 1013 -4.29 -24.07 18.12
CA LEU A 1013 -4.81 -24.30 16.78
C LEU A 1013 -4.86 -22.96 16.05
N ASP A 1014 -4.21 -22.87 14.90
CA ASP A 1014 -4.32 -21.73 13.98
C ASP A 1014 -5.61 -21.87 13.16
N GLU A 1015 -6.52 -20.90 13.31
CA GLU A 1015 -7.80 -20.90 12.61
C GLU A 1015 -7.67 -20.69 11.09
N VAL A 1016 -6.55 -20.13 10.61
CA VAL A 1016 -6.28 -19.88 9.19
C VAL A 1016 -5.64 -21.10 8.55
N THR A 1017 -4.48 -21.57 9.06
CA THR A 1017 -3.79 -22.72 8.47
C THR A 1017 -4.38 -24.08 8.86
N LYS A 1018 -5.33 -24.09 9.81
CA LYS A 1018 -5.89 -25.30 10.45
C LYS A 1018 -4.83 -26.19 11.12
N GLY A 1019 -3.59 -25.71 11.30
CA GLY A 1019 -2.50 -26.46 11.91
C GLY A 1019 -2.33 -26.19 13.41
N TYR A 1020 -1.62 -27.07 14.10
CA TYR A 1020 -1.23 -26.87 15.51
C TYR A 1020 0.17 -26.25 15.60
N ASP A 1021 0.33 -25.25 16.47
CA ASP A 1021 1.60 -24.55 16.73
C ASP A 1021 1.92 -24.54 18.23
N TYR A 1022 3.21 -24.44 18.57
CA TYR A 1022 3.74 -24.75 19.91
C TYR A 1022 4.59 -23.58 20.42
N TYR A 1023 4.08 -22.89 21.43
CA TYR A 1023 4.69 -21.69 22.00
C TYR A 1023 5.28 -21.93 23.39
N GLY A 1024 6.12 -20.99 23.82
CA GLY A 1024 6.70 -20.94 25.15
C GLY A 1024 8.09 -21.55 25.25
N ARG A 1025 8.57 -21.72 26.50
CA ARG A 1025 9.97 -22.05 26.81
C ARG A 1025 10.49 -23.32 26.12
N THR A 1026 9.63 -24.32 25.92
CA THR A 1026 9.97 -25.60 25.27
C THR A 1026 10.34 -25.40 23.80
N SER A 1027 9.62 -24.53 23.08
CA SER A 1027 9.89 -24.21 21.67
C SER A 1027 11.23 -23.48 21.53
N ASN A 1028 11.40 -22.39 22.29
CA ASN A 1028 12.64 -21.62 22.33
C ASN A 1028 13.85 -22.47 22.76
N MET A 1029 13.66 -23.46 23.63
CA MET A 1029 14.73 -24.37 24.07
C MET A 1029 15.14 -25.35 22.96
N ALA A 1030 14.18 -25.86 22.18
CA ALA A 1030 14.46 -26.74 21.03
C ALA A 1030 15.24 -25.98 19.94
N GLU A 1031 14.75 -24.80 19.56
CA GLU A 1031 15.43 -23.85 18.65
C GLU A 1031 16.86 -23.55 19.12
N ARG A 1032 17.05 -23.15 20.39
CA ARG A 1032 18.40 -22.85 20.92
C ARG A 1032 19.32 -24.06 21.06
N THR A 1033 18.77 -25.27 21.08
CA THR A 1033 19.55 -26.51 21.04
C THR A 1033 19.99 -26.84 19.62
N GLU A 1034 19.19 -26.51 18.61
CA GLU A 1034 19.53 -26.63 17.19
C GLU A 1034 20.61 -25.61 16.81
N SER A 1035 20.47 -24.35 17.24
CA SER A 1035 21.35 -23.25 16.79
C SER A 1035 22.83 -23.42 17.18
N ILE A 1036 23.13 -24.25 18.19
CA ILE A 1036 24.49 -24.56 18.63
C ILE A 1036 25.04 -25.88 18.04
N ALA A 1037 24.24 -26.63 17.28
CA ALA A 1037 24.67 -27.86 16.61
C ALA A 1037 25.41 -27.53 15.30
N ASN A 1038 26.45 -28.31 14.99
CA ASN A 1038 27.12 -28.26 13.69
C ASN A 1038 26.30 -29.00 12.62
N GLY A 1039 26.58 -28.72 11.35
CA GLY A 1039 26.02 -29.45 10.23
C GLY A 1039 26.31 -30.94 10.34
N GLY A 1040 25.28 -31.76 10.16
CA GLY A 1040 25.36 -33.21 10.35
C GLY A 1040 25.24 -33.69 11.80
N GLN A 1041 25.16 -32.79 12.79
CA GLN A 1041 25.09 -33.07 14.22
C GLN A 1041 23.65 -33.05 14.73
N VAL A 1042 23.34 -33.93 15.68
CA VAL A 1042 22.03 -34.01 16.35
C VAL A 1042 22.23 -33.88 17.86
N LEU A 1043 21.62 -32.87 18.48
CA LEU A 1043 21.73 -32.60 19.91
C LEU A 1043 20.39 -32.81 20.63
N LEU A 1044 20.45 -33.49 21.78
CA LEU A 1044 19.36 -33.66 22.72
C LEU A 1044 19.67 -32.90 24.00
N THR A 1045 18.71 -32.11 24.46
CA THR A 1045 18.71 -31.67 25.86
C THR A 1045 18.54 -32.87 26.81
N ARG A 1046 19.03 -32.73 28.04
CA ARG A 1046 18.79 -33.71 29.12
C ARG A 1046 17.30 -34.01 29.34
N ALA A 1047 16.41 -33.04 29.09
CA ALA A 1047 14.97 -33.27 29.18
C ALA A 1047 14.49 -34.29 28.14
N ALA A 1048 14.89 -34.14 26.87
CA ALA A 1048 14.58 -35.11 25.81
C ALA A 1048 15.22 -36.49 26.07
N TYR A 1049 16.49 -36.53 26.49
CA TYR A 1049 17.18 -37.79 26.80
C TYR A 1049 16.58 -38.52 28.02
N LEU A 1050 16.08 -37.78 29.02
CA LEU A 1050 15.39 -38.37 30.17
C LEU A 1050 13.91 -38.70 29.92
N ALA A 1051 13.28 -38.10 28.91
CA ALA A 1051 11.92 -38.42 28.49
C ALA A 1051 11.81 -39.78 27.77
N LEU A 1052 12.93 -40.30 27.23
CA LEU A 1052 13.05 -41.70 26.84
C LEU A 1052 12.90 -42.61 28.07
N SER A 1053 12.36 -43.81 27.88
CA SER A 1053 12.40 -44.89 28.89
C SER A 1053 13.82 -45.43 29.08
N THR A 1054 14.02 -46.28 30.09
CA THR A 1054 15.32 -46.96 30.31
C THR A 1054 15.68 -47.87 29.13
N VAL A 1055 14.73 -48.66 28.64
CA VAL A 1055 14.94 -49.57 27.51
C VAL A 1055 15.19 -48.80 26.21
N GLU A 1056 14.51 -47.68 25.98
CA GLU A 1056 14.77 -46.84 24.80
C GLU A 1056 16.17 -46.24 24.81
N ARG A 1057 16.68 -45.81 25.97
CA ARG A 1057 18.07 -45.32 26.09
C ARG A 1057 19.12 -46.38 25.79
N GLU A 1058 18.84 -47.66 26.00
CA GLU A 1058 19.76 -48.76 25.63
C GLU A 1058 19.90 -48.91 24.11
N HIS A 1059 18.89 -48.47 23.34
CA HIS A 1059 18.86 -48.54 21.87
C HIS A 1059 19.33 -47.24 21.19
N VAL A 1060 19.71 -46.21 21.96
CA VAL A 1060 20.12 -44.89 21.44
C VAL A 1060 21.54 -44.60 21.90
N SER A 1061 22.51 -44.74 20.99
CA SER A 1061 23.90 -44.37 21.24
C SER A 1061 24.03 -42.84 21.35
N VAL A 1062 24.46 -42.36 22.53
CA VAL A 1062 24.68 -40.93 22.77
C VAL A 1062 26.02 -40.64 23.46
N THR A 1063 26.63 -39.51 23.10
CA THR A 1063 27.80 -38.95 23.79
C THR A 1063 27.36 -37.76 24.64
N SER A 1064 27.65 -37.74 25.95
CA SER A 1064 27.31 -36.57 26.77
C SER A 1064 28.34 -35.46 26.58
N LEU A 1065 27.86 -34.25 26.26
CA LEU A 1065 28.70 -33.07 26.00
C LEU A 1065 28.81 -32.12 27.21
N GLY A 1066 28.38 -32.57 28.40
CA GLY A 1066 28.40 -31.75 29.62
C GLY A 1066 27.26 -30.74 29.69
N ALA A 1067 27.44 -29.66 30.47
CA ALA A 1067 26.46 -28.60 30.65
C ALA A 1067 26.87 -27.35 29.86
N ILE A 1068 26.00 -26.91 28.94
CA ILE A 1068 26.25 -25.81 28.01
C ILE A 1068 25.34 -24.64 28.37
N ALA A 1069 25.91 -23.44 28.47
CA ALA A 1069 25.11 -22.23 28.66
C ALA A 1069 24.42 -21.85 27.35
N LEU A 1070 23.09 -21.69 27.36
CA LEU A 1070 22.31 -21.23 26.21
C LEU A 1070 21.83 -19.80 26.45
N ARG A 1071 21.86 -18.96 25.41
CA ARG A 1071 21.39 -17.57 25.52
C ARG A 1071 19.92 -17.51 25.93
N GLY A 1072 19.62 -16.67 26.92
CA GLY A 1072 18.26 -16.47 27.44
C GLY A 1072 17.75 -17.61 28.33
N VAL A 1073 18.51 -18.68 28.51
CA VAL A 1073 18.23 -19.74 29.49
C VAL A 1073 19.04 -19.43 30.76
N PRO A 1074 18.42 -19.37 31.96
CA PRO A 1074 19.11 -18.97 33.18
C PRO A 1074 20.10 -20.03 33.71
N ASP A 1075 19.83 -21.31 33.44
CA ASP A 1075 20.62 -22.45 33.94
C ASP A 1075 21.30 -23.19 32.78
N PRO A 1076 22.60 -23.57 32.88
CA PRO A 1076 23.27 -24.37 31.87
C PRO A 1076 22.57 -25.72 31.62
N VAL A 1077 22.30 -26.01 30.34
CA VAL A 1077 21.55 -27.18 29.89
C VAL A 1077 22.51 -28.32 29.61
N LYS A 1078 22.29 -29.48 30.24
CA LYS A 1078 23.06 -30.69 29.95
C LYS A 1078 22.70 -31.23 28.56
N MET A 1079 23.70 -31.41 27.70
CA MET A 1079 23.54 -31.83 26.31
C MET A 1079 24.07 -33.25 26.06
N TYR A 1080 23.44 -33.91 25.09
CA TYR A 1080 23.80 -35.23 24.58
C TYR A 1080 23.81 -35.18 23.06
N GLN A 1081 24.90 -35.61 22.43
CA GLN A 1081 24.96 -35.84 20.99
C GLN A 1081 24.38 -37.22 20.67
N LEU A 1082 23.54 -37.33 19.63
CA LEU A 1082 23.15 -38.62 19.07
C LEU A 1082 24.19 -39.07 18.05
N GLU A 1083 24.69 -40.29 18.21
CA GLU A 1083 25.61 -40.91 17.25
C GLU A 1083 24.83 -41.48 16.06
N ALA A 1084 24.26 -40.58 15.24
CA ALA A 1084 23.38 -40.93 14.13
C ALA A 1084 24.13 -41.66 13.00
N VAL A 1085 25.30 -41.13 12.62
CA VAL A 1085 26.26 -41.73 11.69
C VAL A 1085 27.55 -42.01 12.48
N PRO A 1086 27.82 -43.28 12.85
CA PRO A 1086 29.01 -43.63 13.63
C PRO A 1086 30.30 -43.20 12.93
N GLY A 1087 31.21 -42.55 13.67
CA GLY A 1087 32.50 -42.09 13.15
C GLY A 1087 32.54 -40.64 12.68
N ARG A 1088 31.40 -39.95 12.53
CA ARG A 1088 31.39 -38.49 12.35
C ARG A 1088 32.06 -37.81 13.55
N LYS A 1089 32.86 -36.80 13.25
CA LYS A 1089 33.41 -35.86 14.23
C LYS A 1089 32.89 -34.47 13.90
N PHE A 1090 32.71 -33.66 14.92
CA PHE A 1090 32.24 -32.29 14.81
C PHE A 1090 33.26 -31.36 15.45
N ALA A 1091 33.22 -30.09 15.06
CA ALA A 1091 33.94 -29.05 15.77
C ALA A 1091 33.36 -28.84 17.20
N ALA A 1092 33.89 -27.86 17.93
CA ALA A 1092 33.21 -27.36 19.12
C ALA A 1092 31.73 -27.02 18.81
N LEU A 1093 30.87 -27.10 19.82
CA LEU A 1093 29.50 -26.61 19.69
C LEU A 1093 29.53 -25.13 19.31
N ARG A 1094 28.58 -24.69 18.48
CA ARG A 1094 28.52 -23.32 17.94
C ARG A 1094 28.00 -22.32 18.99
N VAL A 1095 28.60 -22.33 20.19
CA VAL A 1095 28.28 -21.42 21.29
C VAL A 1095 28.68 -19.99 20.93
N ASP A 1096 29.72 -19.83 20.11
CA ASP A 1096 30.21 -18.54 19.59
C ASP A 1096 29.21 -17.81 18.66
N LEU A 1097 28.15 -18.50 18.23
CA LEU A 1097 27.03 -17.85 17.53
C LEU A 1097 26.19 -16.95 18.46
N GLU A 1098 26.48 -16.90 19.77
CA GLU A 1098 26.14 -15.72 20.60
C GLU A 1098 27.00 -15.51 21.87
N VAL A 1099 28.09 -16.27 22.06
CA VAL A 1099 29.06 -16.12 23.16
C VAL A 1099 30.51 -16.32 22.67
N GLU A 1100 30.98 -15.47 21.76
CA GLU A 1100 32.43 -15.29 21.61
C GLU A 1100 32.92 -14.41 22.79
N GLU A 1101 33.63 -15.01 23.73
CA GLU A 1101 33.89 -14.38 25.03
C GLU A 1101 34.92 -13.25 24.98
N CYS A 1102 34.56 -12.14 25.64
CA CYS A 1102 35.55 -11.31 26.31
C CYS A 1102 36.24 -12.10 27.45
N HIS A 1103 37.15 -13.05 27.15
CA HIS A 1103 38.12 -13.55 28.14
C HIS A 1103 39.48 -14.07 27.58
N ALA A 1104 39.87 -13.70 26.35
CA ALA A 1104 41.27 -13.78 25.88
C ALA A 1104 42.02 -12.42 25.92
N LEU A 1105 41.41 -11.39 26.52
CA LEU A 1105 42.13 -10.19 26.95
C LEU A 1105 42.27 -10.21 28.47
N ASN A 1106 43.54 -10.22 28.90
CA ASN A 1106 43.98 -9.93 30.26
C ASN A 1106 43.28 -8.68 30.84
N GLU A 1107 43.38 -8.49 32.16
CA GLU A 1107 42.88 -7.36 32.97
C GLU A 1107 43.37 -5.94 32.53
N SER A 1108 44.06 -5.85 31.39
CA SER A 1108 44.68 -4.68 30.78
C SER A 1108 43.83 -3.94 29.74
N VAL A 1109 42.65 -4.42 29.30
CA VAL A 1109 41.86 -3.73 28.23
C VAL A 1109 40.54 -3.13 28.72
N CYS A 1110 39.85 -3.73 29.70
CA CYS A 1110 38.79 -3.01 30.44
C CYS A 1110 39.32 -1.75 31.16
N SER A 1111 40.62 -1.64 31.36
CA SER A 1111 41.34 -0.47 31.90
C SER A 1111 41.91 0.48 30.82
N ARG A 1112 41.72 0.20 29.52
CA ARG A 1112 42.31 0.99 28.42
C ARG A 1112 41.35 1.64 27.43
N VAL A 1113 40.03 1.50 27.59
CA VAL A 1113 39.09 2.51 27.02
C VAL A 1113 39.07 3.73 27.92
N SER A 1114 40.22 4.41 27.98
CA SER A 1114 40.31 5.84 28.25
C SER A 1114 39.48 6.58 27.20
N ASP A 1115 38.94 7.76 27.52
CA ASP A 1115 38.18 8.58 26.56
C ASP A 1115 39.00 9.03 25.32
N GLN A 1116 40.30 8.67 25.24
CA GLN A 1116 41.30 9.19 24.30
C GLN A 1116 41.76 8.24 23.17
N SER A 1117 41.29 6.99 23.06
CA SER A 1117 41.60 6.17 21.86
C SER A 1117 40.74 6.65 20.68
N GLU A 1118 41.33 7.11 19.58
CA GLU A 1118 40.61 7.57 18.38
C GLU A 1118 39.95 6.38 17.62
N LEU A 1119 38.84 6.65 16.91
CA LEU A 1119 38.13 5.67 16.08
C LEU A 1119 38.58 5.82 14.61
N GLY A 1120 38.52 4.74 13.83
CA GLY A 1120 38.67 4.84 12.37
C GLY A 1120 37.54 5.64 11.70
N PRO A 1121 37.69 6.11 10.45
CA PRO A 1121 36.69 6.97 9.80
C PRO A 1121 35.30 6.31 9.70
N THR A 1122 35.25 5.05 9.29
CA THR A 1122 34.00 4.25 9.18
C THR A 1122 33.35 4.08 10.55
N GLU A 1123 34.13 3.72 11.56
CA GLU A 1123 33.67 3.51 12.95
C GLU A 1123 33.20 4.80 13.62
N GLN A 1124 33.88 5.92 13.36
CA GLN A 1124 33.49 7.26 13.80
C GLN A 1124 32.15 7.65 13.15
N HIS A 1125 32.02 7.47 11.83
CA HIS A 1125 30.78 7.74 11.10
C HIS A 1125 29.61 6.90 11.60
N ILE A 1126 29.82 5.61 11.91
CA ILE A 1126 28.80 4.74 12.50
C ILE A 1126 28.49 5.14 13.94
N ASN A 1127 29.47 5.51 14.77
CA ASN A 1127 29.24 5.96 16.15
C ASN A 1127 28.44 7.26 16.21
N ASP A 1128 28.69 8.16 15.27
CA ASP A 1128 27.99 9.45 15.16
C ASP A 1128 26.61 9.26 14.52
N THR A 1129 26.47 8.40 13.52
CA THR A 1129 25.16 8.02 12.92
C THR A 1129 24.27 7.29 13.92
N LEU A 1130 24.77 6.25 14.59
CA LEU A 1130 24.08 5.64 15.75
C LEU A 1130 23.84 6.66 16.86
N GLY A 1131 24.68 7.70 16.97
CA GLY A 1131 24.55 8.77 17.94
C GLY A 1131 23.36 9.69 17.65
N VAL A 1132 23.18 10.07 16.40
CA VAL A 1132 22.05 10.84 15.89
C VAL A 1132 20.78 9.99 15.89
N LEU A 1133 20.84 8.72 15.50
CA LEU A 1133 19.69 7.82 15.52
C LEU A 1133 19.22 7.53 16.96
N LEU A 1134 20.12 7.05 17.82
CA LEU A 1134 19.76 6.63 19.18
C LEU A 1134 19.66 7.79 20.17
N GLY A 1135 20.43 8.88 20.02
CA GLY A 1135 20.35 10.07 20.89
C GLY A 1135 18.96 10.73 20.93
N VAL A 1136 18.11 10.26 20.05
CA VAL A 1136 16.89 10.86 19.62
C VAL A 1136 15.78 9.85 20.18
N PHE A 1137 16.11 8.81 20.98
CA PHE A 1137 15.19 8.08 21.88
C PHE A 1137 15.28 8.60 23.35
N ASN A 1138 14.32 8.29 24.25
CA ASN A 1138 14.48 8.59 25.69
C ASN A 1138 15.45 7.59 26.37
N LEU A 1139 15.95 7.86 27.58
CA LEU A 1139 17.03 7.06 28.20
C LEU A 1139 16.70 5.57 28.34
N ALA A 1140 15.46 5.21 28.71
CA ALA A 1140 15.01 3.82 28.83
C ALA A 1140 14.78 3.16 27.46
N GLN A 1141 14.34 3.92 26.46
CA GLN A 1141 14.16 3.47 25.08
C GLN A 1141 15.51 3.30 24.36
N ARG A 1142 16.45 4.23 24.56
CA ARG A 1142 17.87 4.12 24.18
C ARG A 1142 18.48 2.88 24.80
N GLN A 1143 18.25 2.63 26.08
CA GLN A 1143 18.68 1.39 26.73
C GLN A 1143 18.09 0.18 26.02
N LYS A 1144 16.78 0.14 25.73
CA LYS A 1144 16.14 -1.00 25.05
C LYS A 1144 16.70 -1.23 23.63
N LEU A 1145 16.97 -0.17 22.88
CA LEU A 1145 17.48 -0.26 21.50
C LEU A 1145 18.99 -0.47 21.41
N LEU A 1146 19.78 0.15 22.29
CA LEU A 1146 21.20 -0.20 22.43
C LEU A 1146 21.35 -1.64 22.89
N LYS A 1147 20.49 -2.14 23.79
CA LYS A 1147 20.44 -3.56 24.13
C LYS A 1147 20.07 -4.42 22.93
N SER A 1148 19.02 -4.09 22.20
CA SER A 1148 18.61 -4.81 20.98
C SER A 1148 19.70 -4.80 19.89
N LEU A 1149 20.44 -3.70 19.72
CA LEU A 1149 21.56 -3.61 18.77
C LEU A 1149 22.79 -4.35 19.28
N CYS A 1150 23.09 -4.30 20.58
CA CYS A 1150 24.07 -5.17 21.22
C CYS A 1150 23.72 -6.65 21.03
N GLU A 1151 22.45 -6.99 21.19
CA GLU A 1151 21.91 -8.34 21.03
C GLU A 1151 21.92 -8.79 19.57
N ARG A 1152 21.79 -7.88 18.60
CA ARG A 1152 21.82 -8.16 17.16
C ARG A 1152 23.23 -8.21 16.56
N TRP A 1153 24.18 -7.44 17.12
CA TRP A 1153 25.56 -7.34 16.63
C TRP A 1153 26.59 -8.02 17.55
N GLY A 1154 26.14 -8.78 18.55
CA GLY A 1154 27.02 -9.54 19.46
C GLY A 1154 27.92 -8.66 20.35
N VAL A 1155 27.48 -7.45 20.71
CA VAL A 1155 28.30 -6.49 21.47
C VAL A 1155 27.95 -6.59 22.96
N PRO A 1156 28.84 -7.08 23.84
CA PRO A 1156 28.54 -7.22 25.26
C PRO A 1156 28.39 -5.86 25.96
N LEU A 1157 27.43 -5.78 26.89
CA LEU A 1157 27.23 -4.59 27.72
C LEU A 1157 28.34 -4.49 28.78
N PRO A 1158 28.86 -3.29 29.10
CA PRO A 1158 29.85 -3.13 30.16
C PRO A 1158 29.30 -3.60 31.51
N ARG A 1159 30.13 -4.21 32.36
CA ARG A 1159 29.71 -4.66 33.71
C ARG A 1159 29.19 -3.47 34.51
N LYS A 1160 27.99 -3.63 35.07
CA LYS A 1160 27.22 -2.54 35.67
C LYS A 1160 27.59 -2.36 37.16
N SER A 1161 28.24 -1.26 37.51
CA SER A 1161 28.22 -0.77 38.91
C SER A 1161 26.76 -0.50 39.32
N PRO A 1162 26.35 -0.74 40.57
CA PRO A 1162 24.94 -0.67 40.97
C PRO A 1162 24.42 0.78 41.01
N GLY A 1163 24.04 1.29 39.83
CA GLY A 1163 23.55 2.64 39.61
C GLY A 1163 22.90 2.79 38.23
N VAL A 1164 22.06 3.82 38.08
CA VAL A 1164 21.22 4.14 36.92
C VAL A 1164 21.99 4.14 35.58
N TRP A 1165 21.33 3.70 34.49
CA TRP A 1165 21.86 3.80 33.12
C TRP A 1165 21.94 5.28 32.71
N ASP A 1166 23.14 5.85 32.59
CA ASP A 1166 23.36 7.26 32.27
C ASP A 1166 23.79 7.49 30.80
N GLU A 1167 23.89 8.75 30.37
CA GLU A 1167 24.33 9.07 29.00
C GLU A 1167 25.81 8.76 28.74
N ALA A 1168 26.66 8.66 29.76
CA ALA A 1168 28.06 8.26 29.61
C ALA A 1168 28.18 6.76 29.29
N PHE A 1169 27.42 5.93 30.01
CA PHE A 1169 27.28 4.50 29.76
C PHE A 1169 26.65 4.24 28.40
N GLY A 1170 25.57 4.94 28.05
CA GLY A 1170 24.94 4.86 26.72
C GLY A 1170 25.90 5.20 25.57
N ARG A 1171 26.74 6.24 25.71
CA ARG A 1171 27.77 6.58 24.72
C ARG A 1171 28.85 5.51 24.61
N ARG A 1172 29.31 4.92 25.71
CA ARG A 1172 30.28 3.80 25.69
C ARG A 1172 29.73 2.57 24.96
N VAL A 1173 28.50 2.15 25.28
CA VAL A 1173 27.82 1.02 24.60
C VAL A 1173 27.73 1.27 23.08
N ARG A 1174 27.31 2.47 22.69
CA ARG A 1174 27.21 2.89 21.28
C ARG A 1174 28.55 2.85 20.54
N ARG A 1175 29.62 3.32 21.18
CA ARG A 1175 30.99 3.32 20.63
C ARG A 1175 31.48 1.89 20.38
N MET A 1176 31.16 0.94 21.27
CA MET A 1176 31.50 -0.47 21.08
C MET A 1176 30.70 -1.12 19.94
N ILE A 1177 29.43 -0.75 19.74
CA ILE A 1177 28.65 -1.20 18.57
C ILE A 1177 29.31 -0.69 17.28
N ALA A 1178 29.68 0.59 17.23
CA ALA A 1178 30.31 1.18 16.05
C ALA A 1178 31.66 0.54 15.70
N LEU A 1179 32.48 0.19 16.70
CA LEU A 1179 33.74 -0.57 16.56
C LEU A 1179 33.55 -2.03 16.07
N ARG A 1180 32.35 -2.62 16.22
CA ARG A 1180 32.03 -3.97 15.73
C ARG A 1180 31.41 -3.91 14.33
N VAL A 1181 30.50 -2.95 14.10
CA VAL A 1181 29.85 -2.74 12.79
C VAL A 1181 30.84 -2.18 11.76
N GLY A 1182 31.71 -1.24 12.14
CA GLY A 1182 32.71 -0.65 11.24
C GLY A 1182 33.68 -1.69 10.69
N ARG A 1183 34.24 -2.56 11.55
CA ARG A 1183 35.08 -3.67 11.10
C ARG A 1183 34.38 -4.64 10.15
N VAL A 1184 33.08 -4.90 10.33
CA VAL A 1184 32.30 -5.71 9.37
C VAL A 1184 32.09 -4.98 8.04
N ALA A 1185 31.84 -3.67 8.07
CA ALA A 1185 31.70 -2.84 6.87
C ALA A 1185 33.02 -2.72 6.07
N ASP A 1186 34.15 -2.57 6.76
CA ASP A 1186 35.48 -2.48 6.13
C ASP A 1186 35.91 -3.85 5.54
N VAL A 1187 35.59 -4.97 6.20
CA VAL A 1187 35.80 -6.34 5.64
C VAL A 1187 34.94 -6.58 4.39
N GLY A 1188 33.72 -6.02 4.35
CA GLY A 1188 32.86 -6.09 3.16
C GLY A 1188 33.42 -5.41 1.91
N MET A 1189 34.38 -4.48 2.04
CA MET A 1189 35.10 -3.88 0.92
C MET A 1189 36.40 -4.61 0.54
N GLY A 1190 36.84 -5.60 1.33
CA GLY A 1190 38.09 -6.33 1.10
C GLY A 1190 38.04 -7.33 -0.07
N ASN A 1191 36.86 -7.86 -0.38
CA ASN A 1191 36.69 -8.95 -1.36
C ASN A 1191 36.32 -8.47 -2.79
N SER A 1192 36.52 -7.19 -3.10
CA SER A 1192 36.43 -6.68 -4.48
C SER A 1192 37.72 -5.95 -4.89
N VAL A 1193 38.75 -6.72 -5.26
CA VAL A 1193 39.89 -6.19 -6.01
C VAL A 1193 39.85 -6.74 -7.44
N ASP A 1194 38.90 -6.21 -8.21
CA ASP A 1194 39.09 -6.06 -9.65
C ASP A 1194 38.95 -4.57 -10.00
N SER A 1195 40.07 -3.96 -10.37
CA SER A 1195 40.28 -2.52 -10.25
C SER A 1195 39.77 -1.76 -11.48
N ASN A 1196 38.44 -1.59 -11.61
CA ASN A 1196 37.87 -0.63 -12.56
C ASN A 1196 36.44 -0.08 -12.26
N ALA A 1197 35.89 -0.28 -11.06
CA ALA A 1197 34.52 0.15 -10.74
C ALA A 1197 34.37 0.84 -9.36
N ILE A 1198 35.15 1.89 -9.08
CA ILE A 1198 34.91 2.79 -7.93
C ILE A 1198 34.94 4.26 -8.37
N ARG A 1199 33.75 4.85 -8.52
CA ARG A 1199 33.48 6.28 -8.25
C ARG A 1199 32.02 6.49 -7.83
N PHE A 1200 31.78 6.43 -6.52
CA PHE A 1200 30.67 7.21 -5.95
C PHE A 1200 31.05 8.69 -5.89
N ILE A 1201 30.03 9.53 -5.88
CA ILE A 1201 30.11 10.99 -6.05
C ILE A 1201 30.82 11.63 -4.86
N ASP A 1202 31.90 12.36 -5.14
CA ASP A 1202 32.50 13.35 -4.24
C ASP A 1202 32.09 14.77 -4.69
N ILE A 1203 31.86 15.69 -3.75
CA ILE A 1203 31.25 17.00 -4.04
C ILE A 1203 32.30 18.14 -3.96
N SER A 1204 32.91 18.40 -5.12
CA SER A 1204 33.46 19.72 -5.56
C SER A 1204 34.78 20.22 -4.89
N PRO A 1205 35.52 21.21 -5.47
CA PRO A 1205 35.35 21.92 -6.76
C PRO A 1205 36.62 22.06 -7.67
N LEU A 1206 36.42 22.56 -8.90
CA LEU A 1206 37.34 23.37 -9.75
C LEU A 1206 38.67 22.78 -10.32
N ALA A 1207 38.73 22.67 -11.67
CA ALA A 1207 39.59 23.47 -12.60
C ALA A 1207 40.37 22.72 -13.73
N ARG A 1208 40.05 23.08 -15.01
CA ARG A 1208 40.86 22.97 -16.27
C ARG A 1208 41.30 21.55 -16.74
N GLY A 1209 41.33 21.21 -18.03
CA GLY A 1209 40.85 21.87 -19.26
C GLY A 1209 41.54 21.33 -20.54
N ALA A 1210 40.82 21.37 -21.68
CA ALA A 1210 41.25 21.22 -23.10
C ALA A 1210 41.78 19.85 -23.61
N GLY A 1211 41.53 19.56 -24.91
CA GLY A 1211 42.40 18.66 -25.71
C GLY A 1211 41.76 17.63 -26.66
N ASP A 1212 41.09 18.08 -27.72
CA ASP A 1212 41.12 17.57 -29.12
C ASP A 1212 40.96 16.07 -29.50
N CYS A 1213 40.00 15.83 -30.40
CA CYS A 1213 39.98 14.73 -31.39
C CYS A 1213 41.21 14.82 -32.34
N PRO A 1214 41.62 13.78 -33.12
CA PRO A 1214 40.89 13.48 -34.37
C PRO A 1214 40.98 12.03 -34.99
N VAL A 1215 39.84 11.54 -35.51
CA VAL A 1215 39.62 11.19 -36.95
C VAL A 1215 40.27 9.92 -37.59
N ASP A 1216 39.38 8.98 -38.00
CA ASP A 1216 39.24 8.35 -39.35
C ASP A 1216 39.49 6.86 -39.71
N PHE A 1217 38.58 6.43 -40.60
CA PHE A 1217 38.65 5.53 -41.79
C PHE A 1217 38.64 3.98 -41.72
N GLU A 1218 37.43 3.45 -42.02
CA GLU A 1218 37.06 2.64 -43.22
C GLU A 1218 37.12 1.09 -43.28
N GLU A 1219 36.19 0.58 -44.11
CA GLU A 1219 36.01 -0.77 -44.71
C GLU A 1219 35.86 -2.00 -43.77
N GLY A 1220 34.94 -2.94 -43.99
CA GLY A 1220 34.10 -3.20 -45.15
C GLY A 1220 33.72 -4.69 -45.28
N ALA A 1221 32.44 -4.98 -45.05
CA ALA A 1221 31.62 -6.02 -45.72
C ALA A 1221 31.70 -7.53 -45.38
N SER A 1222 30.51 -8.14 -45.49
CA SER A 1222 30.18 -9.53 -45.86
C SER A 1222 30.23 -10.63 -44.77
N ALA A 1223 29.24 -11.56 -44.65
CA ALA A 1223 27.85 -11.64 -45.13
C ALA A 1223 27.16 -12.91 -44.54
N ALA A 1224 25.83 -12.85 -44.34
CA ALA A 1224 24.88 -13.98 -44.11
C ALA A 1224 25.13 -14.90 -42.88
N GLU A 1225 24.11 -15.48 -42.22
CA GLU A 1225 22.64 -15.49 -42.42
C GLU A 1225 21.89 -14.82 -41.26
#